data_AF-A0A6V8SDA6-F1
#
_entry.id   AF-A0A6V8SDA6-F1
#
_cell.length_a   1.000
_cell.length_b   1.000
_cell.length_c   1.000
_cell.angle_alpha   90.00
_cell.angle_beta   90.00
_cell.angle_gamma   90.00
#
_symmetry.space_group_name_H-M   'P 1'
#
loop_
_entity.id
_entity.type
_entity.pdbx_description
1 polymer ?
#
loop_
_entity_poly.entity_id
_entity_poly.type
_entity_poly.pdbx_seq_one_letter_code
_entity_poly.pdbx_strand_id
1 'polypeptide(L)'
;MRIIDLNDKWTFTKKNNEVYIEKEIVEAEQVTLPHCFNAVDGQSGEGMFKGECIYQRKLNISDEELNKFIFLEIGAASLISKVYVNGKLAGDSRCGFSMYRVFMTPFLKTGENLISIIVDNSSHRDVYPLMADFSFYGGIYREVKLIISEALHFDLMDKGRDGIYLTQRKIVDDIFELEIRGAVVNERTEAKTGKLQFRLLDKDDNIVFDKSIDTEIEKELKFDLSERIDNPKLWQGIENPYLYKLEAELYSEKVLCDKRTIEIGFRTIEITPDKGVFLNGKAIKLNGVSRHQDFAGIGNALTKEHMDLDMSIIKEIGANSIRLSHYQHDDYFYTLCDRAGLLVWAEIPFISIPTTVDKENKNAKEQLECLIKQAYNHTSIYCWGVQNEITIAVENENTYKMVGELVSIARKLDSNRFIAQANIHTVVNESPLNDLTDFIGYNLYYGWYYKEIKDLGIRLDDFHAARPNKPVMVTEYGVDTNPRLHSYEPTVKDYTEEYQLLFQDNALRTFKERDFVLGGYVWAMFDFGSEIRNEGGEKGRNQKGLVTIDRKVKKDAFYLCKAYWSKELFVKLAGSRFVNRHKELNDIAVLSNLSNIKLYVNDKLVEEINCSEPMKRFKDVKLELGQNTLKVEAYDVNSNIYTDEMILNRVSEMDARYILPKQEETKHVTNWFEKFDLSEVKEIVVKEGYYSIYDSVEKLYENEQAKAVFKKFFGETAEEPRFKVMMGLISIEGMSKRSMFRIPKELLGGINNELNVIPKE
;
A
#
# COMPACT_ATOMS: atom_id res chain seq x y z
N MET A 1 -30.03 7.19 -15.49
CA MET A 1 -28.67 7.77 -15.41
C MET A 1 -27.83 7.41 -16.63
N ARG A 2 -27.04 8.36 -17.16
CA ARG A 2 -26.07 8.13 -18.25
C ARG A 2 -24.66 8.46 -17.77
N ILE A 3 -23.70 7.57 -17.98
CA ILE A 3 -22.29 7.74 -17.60
C ILE A 3 -21.45 7.77 -18.87
N ILE A 4 -20.54 8.73 -18.99
CA ILE A 4 -19.67 8.92 -20.15
C ILE A 4 -18.22 8.98 -19.67
N ASP A 5 -17.36 8.10 -20.17
CA ASP A 5 -15.93 8.17 -19.90
C ASP A 5 -15.33 9.40 -20.61
N LEU A 6 -14.61 10.21 -19.84
CA LEU A 6 -13.94 11.42 -20.31
C LEU A 6 -12.43 11.24 -20.24
N ASN A 7 -11.90 10.12 -20.72
CA ASN A 7 -10.46 9.84 -20.63
C ASN A 7 -9.67 10.39 -21.82
N ASP A 8 -10.30 10.61 -22.97
CA ASP A 8 -9.66 11.12 -24.19
C ASP A 8 -9.53 12.66 -24.20
N LYS A 9 -8.89 13.23 -25.24
CA LYS A 9 -8.92 14.65 -25.63
C LYS A 9 -8.67 15.65 -24.48
N TRP A 10 -7.78 15.32 -23.55
CA TRP A 10 -7.29 16.28 -22.59
C TRP A 10 -6.09 17.01 -23.16
N THR A 11 -6.04 18.31 -22.92
CA THR A 11 -4.84 19.10 -23.12
C THR A 11 -4.16 19.32 -21.77
N PHE A 12 -2.84 19.32 -21.73
CA PHE A 12 -2.05 19.33 -20.51
C PHE A 12 -0.88 20.31 -20.62
N THR A 13 -0.53 20.93 -19.49
CA THR A 13 0.73 21.67 -19.36
C THR A 13 1.27 21.64 -17.94
N LYS A 14 2.61 21.55 -17.82
CA LYS A 14 3.34 21.79 -16.57
C LYS A 14 3.50 23.28 -16.24
N LYS A 15 3.19 24.18 -17.19
CA LYS A 15 3.27 25.63 -16.96
C LYS A 15 1.98 26.10 -16.32
N ASN A 16 1.95 26.19 -14.98
CA ASN A 16 0.81 26.79 -14.31
C ASN A 16 0.75 28.30 -14.57
N ASN A 17 -0.34 28.76 -15.20
CA ASN A 17 -0.66 30.16 -15.37
C ASN A 17 -2.16 30.31 -15.14
N GLU A 18 -2.55 31.17 -14.20
CA GLU A 18 -3.97 31.39 -13.84
C GLU A 18 -4.83 31.81 -15.05
N VAL A 19 -4.23 32.42 -16.08
CA VAL A 19 -4.94 32.74 -17.33
C VAL A 19 -5.55 31.48 -17.98
N TYR A 20 -4.92 30.31 -17.80
CA TYR A 20 -5.43 29.03 -18.31
C TYR A 20 -6.60 28.46 -17.49
N ILE A 21 -7.04 29.13 -16.41
CA ILE A 21 -8.30 28.76 -15.76
C ILE A 21 -9.49 29.12 -16.69
N GLU A 22 -9.39 30.25 -17.39
CA GLU A 22 -10.46 30.80 -18.23
C GLU A 22 -10.23 30.62 -19.74
N LYS A 23 -8.97 30.47 -20.16
CA LYS A 23 -8.57 30.39 -21.57
C LYS A 23 -7.90 29.07 -21.90
N GLU A 24 -7.98 28.68 -23.17
CA GLU A 24 -7.28 27.50 -23.68
C GLU A 24 -5.76 27.61 -23.51
N ILE A 25 -5.12 26.48 -23.20
CA ILE A 25 -3.66 26.37 -23.16
C ILE A 25 -3.09 26.58 -24.57
N VAL A 26 -2.11 27.49 -24.71
CA VAL A 26 -1.49 27.82 -26.00
C VAL A 26 -0.48 26.75 -26.44
N GLU A 27 0.40 26.33 -25.54
CA GLU A 27 1.41 25.28 -25.78
C GLU A 27 1.01 24.02 -25.00
N ALA A 28 -0.03 23.34 -25.49
CA ALA A 28 -0.62 22.20 -24.80
C ALA A 28 -0.14 20.86 -25.36
N GLU A 29 0.14 19.91 -24.47
CA GLU A 29 0.33 18.51 -24.81
C GLU A 29 -1.04 17.81 -24.86
N GLN A 30 -1.28 16.95 -25.84
CA GLN A 30 -2.47 16.10 -25.85
C GLN A 30 -2.19 14.85 -25.03
N VAL A 31 -3.02 14.58 -24.02
CA VAL A 31 -2.88 13.43 -23.15
C VAL A 31 -4.19 12.63 -23.09
N THR A 32 -4.06 11.35 -22.79
CA THR A 32 -5.18 10.45 -22.49
C THR A 32 -5.05 10.00 -21.05
N LEU A 33 -6.14 10.01 -20.30
CA LEU A 33 -6.20 9.52 -18.94
C LEU A 33 -6.35 7.98 -18.93
N PRO A 34 -5.85 7.29 -17.90
CA PRO A 34 -4.99 7.75 -16.82
C PRO A 34 -3.68 8.41 -17.28
N HIS A 35 -3.30 9.54 -16.66
CA HIS A 35 -2.06 10.26 -16.97
C HIS A 35 -1.29 10.64 -15.70
N CYS A 36 0.03 10.40 -15.75
CA CYS A 36 0.97 10.71 -14.67
C CYS A 36 2.12 11.55 -15.23
N PHE A 37 2.25 12.80 -14.80
CA PHE A 37 3.32 13.67 -15.28
C PHE A 37 4.68 13.38 -14.63
N ASN A 38 4.72 12.38 -13.74
CA ASN A 38 5.91 11.83 -13.09
C ASN A 38 6.22 10.37 -13.48
N ALA A 39 5.67 9.90 -14.60
CA ALA A 39 5.83 8.51 -15.07
C ALA A 39 7.30 8.06 -15.21
N VAL A 40 8.18 9.00 -15.56
CA VAL A 40 9.62 8.75 -15.80
C VAL A 40 10.48 9.28 -14.65
N ASP A 41 10.36 10.55 -14.29
CA ASP A 41 11.22 11.20 -13.29
C ASP A 41 10.98 10.67 -11.86
N GLY A 42 9.76 10.25 -11.54
CA GLY A 42 9.42 9.60 -10.28
C GLY A 42 9.99 8.18 -10.13
N GLN A 43 10.71 7.65 -11.13
CA GLN A 43 11.35 6.33 -11.10
C GLN A 43 12.84 6.38 -11.47
N SER A 44 13.40 7.56 -11.75
CA SER A 44 14.79 7.71 -12.24
C SER A 44 15.81 7.82 -11.10
N GLY A 45 15.41 8.38 -9.96
CA GLY A 45 16.32 8.74 -8.88
C GLY A 45 17.21 9.95 -9.18
N GLU A 46 16.84 10.76 -10.18
CA GLU A 46 17.53 11.99 -10.58
C GLU A 46 16.75 13.26 -10.21
N GLY A 47 15.73 13.12 -9.37
CA GLY A 47 14.81 14.18 -8.94
C GLY A 47 13.48 14.13 -9.70
N MET A 48 12.39 14.40 -8.99
CA MET A 48 11.03 14.40 -9.53
C MET A 48 10.47 15.82 -9.59
N PHE A 49 9.76 16.16 -10.69
CA PHE A 49 9.01 17.41 -10.77
C PHE A 49 7.89 17.43 -9.72
N LYS A 50 7.80 18.54 -8.98
CA LYS A 50 6.76 18.82 -7.99
C LYS A 50 6.18 20.21 -8.23
N GLY A 51 4.86 20.30 -8.42
CA GLY A 51 4.18 21.57 -8.62
C GLY A 51 2.78 21.42 -9.22
N GLU A 52 2.16 22.57 -9.45
CA GLU A 52 0.84 22.68 -10.06
C GLU A 52 0.93 22.47 -11.58
N CYS A 53 0.06 21.61 -12.09
CA CYS A 53 -0.15 21.41 -13.52
C CYS A 53 -1.63 21.58 -13.86
N ILE A 54 -1.93 21.85 -15.13
CA ILE A 54 -3.30 22.07 -15.61
C ILE A 54 -3.66 21.04 -16.68
N TYR A 55 -4.84 20.46 -16.54
CA TYR A 55 -5.53 19.67 -17.56
C TYR A 55 -6.75 20.44 -18.05
N GLN A 56 -7.02 20.45 -19.36
CA GLN A 56 -8.25 21.02 -19.90
C GLN A 56 -8.97 20.07 -20.85
N ARG A 57 -10.30 20.14 -20.84
CA ARG A 57 -11.17 19.45 -21.79
C ARG A 57 -12.35 20.34 -22.12
N LYS A 58 -12.77 20.33 -23.38
CA LYS A 58 -14.01 20.96 -23.82
C LYS A 58 -15.16 19.96 -23.82
N LEU A 59 -16.30 20.38 -23.31
CA LEU A 59 -17.55 19.61 -23.33
C LEU A 59 -18.63 20.41 -24.05
N ASN A 60 -19.33 19.77 -24.98
CA ASN A 60 -20.51 20.37 -25.61
C ASN A 60 -21.77 19.84 -24.92
N ILE A 61 -22.55 20.74 -24.32
CA ILE A 61 -23.77 20.42 -23.56
C ILE A 61 -24.98 20.95 -24.32
N SER A 62 -25.96 20.10 -24.57
CA SER A 62 -27.24 20.47 -25.18
C SER A 62 -28.19 21.12 -24.17
N ASP A 63 -29.20 21.84 -24.67
CA ASP A 63 -30.26 22.41 -23.81
C ASP A 63 -31.01 21.31 -23.02
N GLU A 64 -31.16 20.12 -23.60
CA GLU A 64 -31.81 18.99 -22.93
C GLU A 64 -30.99 18.47 -21.75
N GLU A 65 -29.67 18.33 -21.92
CA GLU A 65 -28.76 17.91 -20.85
C GLU A 65 -28.67 18.95 -19.74
N LEU A 66 -28.77 20.24 -20.05
CA LEU A 66 -28.75 21.30 -19.05
C LEU A 66 -29.99 21.29 -18.12
N ASN A 67 -31.06 20.61 -18.51
CA ASN A 67 -32.24 20.35 -17.66
C ASN A 67 -32.07 19.15 -16.72
N LYS A 68 -30.94 18.43 -16.82
CA LYS A 68 -30.55 17.29 -15.98
C LYS A 68 -29.52 17.72 -14.93
N PHE A 69 -29.07 16.76 -14.12
CA PHE A 69 -28.10 16.99 -13.06
C PHE A 69 -26.77 16.35 -13.44
N ILE A 70 -25.79 17.20 -13.76
CA ILE A 70 -24.51 16.80 -14.32
C ILE A 70 -23.44 16.86 -13.23
N PHE A 71 -22.69 15.77 -13.09
CA PHE A 71 -21.57 15.65 -12.16
C PHE A 71 -20.31 15.23 -12.92
N LEU A 72 -19.16 15.71 -12.46
CA LEU A 72 -17.85 15.23 -12.88
C LEU A 72 -17.30 14.33 -11.78
N GLU A 73 -17.10 13.05 -12.08
CA GLU A 73 -16.44 12.09 -11.19
C GLU A 73 -14.98 11.95 -11.60
N ILE A 74 -14.07 12.17 -10.66
CA ILE A 74 -12.63 12.05 -10.88
C ILE A 74 -12.15 10.89 -10.01
N GLY A 75 -11.65 9.82 -10.64
CA GLY A 75 -11.29 8.59 -9.93
C GLY A 75 -10.15 8.76 -8.92
N ALA A 76 -9.20 9.64 -9.23
CA ALA A 76 -8.17 10.17 -8.33
C ALA A 76 -7.35 11.24 -9.06
N ALA A 77 -6.96 12.30 -8.34
CA ALA A 77 -6.02 13.31 -8.82
C ALA A 77 -5.04 13.64 -7.69
N SER A 78 -3.76 13.34 -7.89
CA SER A 78 -2.75 13.37 -6.83
C SER A 78 -1.90 14.65 -6.87
N LEU A 79 -1.72 15.39 -5.76
CA LEU A 79 -2.24 15.15 -4.41
C LEU A 79 -3.45 16.03 -4.04
N ILE A 80 -3.49 17.26 -4.58
CA ILE A 80 -4.60 18.20 -4.44
C ILE A 80 -5.13 18.50 -5.85
N SER A 81 -6.44 18.63 -5.98
CA SER A 81 -7.06 19.03 -7.23
C SER A 81 -8.15 20.08 -7.06
N LYS A 82 -8.25 20.99 -8.03
CA LYS A 82 -9.30 22.02 -8.12
C LYS A 82 -9.92 21.98 -9.51
N VAL A 83 -11.25 21.90 -9.58
CA VAL A 83 -12.03 21.82 -10.82
C VAL A 83 -12.67 23.17 -11.09
N TYR A 84 -12.42 23.71 -12.28
CA TYR A 84 -13.01 24.93 -12.78
C TYR A 84 -13.86 24.65 -14.02
N VAL A 85 -14.99 25.34 -14.14
CA VAL A 85 -15.92 25.25 -15.26
C VAL A 85 -16.17 26.65 -15.77
N ASN A 86 -15.80 26.92 -17.01
CA ASN A 86 -15.88 28.25 -17.62
C ASN A 86 -15.26 29.34 -16.72
N GLY A 87 -14.10 29.04 -16.12
CA GLY A 87 -13.38 29.96 -15.23
C GLY A 87 -13.81 29.96 -13.76
N LYS A 88 -14.93 29.33 -13.40
CA LYS A 88 -15.47 29.34 -12.02
C LYS A 88 -15.07 28.07 -11.28
N LEU A 89 -14.59 28.20 -10.04
CA LEU A 89 -14.31 27.06 -9.17
C LEU A 89 -15.61 26.32 -8.84
N ALA A 90 -15.69 25.04 -9.24
CA ALA A 90 -16.84 24.18 -9.05
C ALA A 90 -16.65 23.18 -7.90
N GLY A 91 -15.42 22.76 -7.61
CA GLY A 91 -15.10 21.89 -6.50
C GLY A 91 -13.60 21.60 -6.37
N ASP A 92 -13.21 20.99 -5.27
CA ASP A 92 -11.82 20.62 -4.97
C ASP A 92 -11.73 19.33 -4.16
N SER A 93 -10.52 18.76 -4.10
CA SER A 93 -10.19 17.60 -3.28
C SER A 93 -8.74 17.68 -2.80
N ARG A 94 -8.52 17.29 -1.55
CA ARG A 94 -7.19 17.11 -0.93
C ARG A 94 -6.88 15.63 -0.65
N CYS A 95 -7.61 14.72 -1.30
CA CYS A 95 -7.48 13.26 -1.13
C CYS A 95 -6.92 12.64 -2.41
N GLY A 96 -5.60 12.60 -2.54
CA GLY A 96 -4.90 12.19 -3.78
C GLY A 96 -5.11 10.74 -4.23
N PHE A 97 -5.80 9.91 -3.44
CA PHE A 97 -6.02 8.48 -3.68
C PHE A 97 -7.48 8.06 -3.74
N SER A 98 -8.39 9.00 -3.53
CA SER A 98 -9.82 8.75 -3.44
C SER A 98 -10.56 9.36 -4.63
N MET A 99 -11.67 8.73 -5.01
CA MET A 99 -12.60 9.32 -5.96
C MET A 99 -13.29 10.53 -5.32
N TYR A 100 -13.63 11.54 -6.11
CA TYR A 100 -14.54 12.59 -5.68
C TYR A 100 -15.42 13.05 -6.85
N ARG A 101 -16.57 13.67 -6.50
CA ARG A 101 -17.52 14.20 -7.47
C ARG A 101 -17.69 15.70 -7.30
N VAL A 102 -17.91 16.39 -8.41
CA VAL A 102 -18.22 17.81 -8.47
C VAL A 102 -19.57 17.99 -9.17
N PHE A 103 -20.50 18.71 -8.54
CA PHE A 103 -21.78 19.05 -9.17
C PHE A 103 -21.59 20.21 -10.15
N MET A 104 -21.71 19.92 -11.45
CA MET A 104 -21.29 20.80 -12.54
C MET A 104 -22.41 21.71 -13.04
N THR A 105 -23.67 21.26 -12.95
CA THR A 105 -24.84 21.95 -13.53
C THR A 105 -24.88 23.47 -13.31
N PRO A 106 -24.62 24.00 -12.10
CA PRO A 106 -24.67 25.45 -11.85
C PRO A 106 -23.65 26.28 -12.63
N PHE A 107 -22.63 25.65 -13.20
CA PHE A 107 -21.51 26.30 -13.89
C PHE A 107 -21.52 26.09 -15.41
N LEU A 108 -22.40 25.21 -15.90
CA LEU A 108 -22.50 24.86 -17.32
C LEU A 108 -23.42 25.84 -18.07
N LYS A 109 -23.21 25.92 -19.38
CA LYS A 109 -24.06 26.63 -20.34
C LYS A 109 -24.33 25.74 -21.55
N THR A 110 -25.36 26.05 -22.33
CA THR A 110 -25.58 25.40 -23.62
C THR A 110 -24.40 25.66 -24.57
N GLY A 111 -24.03 24.64 -25.33
CA GLY A 111 -22.91 24.64 -26.26
C GLY A 111 -21.60 24.26 -25.57
N GLU A 112 -20.51 24.89 -26.00
CA GLU A 112 -19.17 24.59 -25.52
C GLU A 112 -18.91 25.12 -24.10
N ASN A 113 -18.36 24.24 -23.25
CA ASN A 113 -17.90 24.51 -21.89
C ASN A 113 -16.44 24.11 -21.76
N LEU A 114 -15.63 24.95 -21.14
CA LEU A 114 -14.23 24.65 -20.82
C LEU A 114 -14.14 24.11 -19.40
N ILE A 115 -13.62 22.90 -19.25
CA ILE A 115 -13.30 22.29 -17.96
C ILE A 115 -11.79 22.40 -17.77
N SER A 116 -11.35 23.02 -16.69
CA SER A 116 -9.94 23.15 -16.31
C SER A 116 -9.73 22.49 -14.95
N ILE A 117 -8.79 21.57 -14.85
CA ILE A 117 -8.45 20.86 -13.60
C ILE A 117 -7.00 21.18 -13.26
N ILE A 118 -6.78 21.85 -12.14
CA ILE A 118 -5.45 22.04 -11.56
C ILE A 118 -5.16 20.83 -10.68
N VAL A 119 -3.94 20.29 -10.79
CA VAL A 119 -3.45 19.19 -9.97
C VAL A 119 -2.08 19.57 -9.40
N ASP A 120 -1.90 19.39 -8.10
CA ASP A 120 -0.70 19.79 -7.36
C ASP A 120 -0.12 18.63 -6.55
N ASN A 121 1.14 18.28 -6.83
CA ASN A 121 1.92 17.31 -6.04
C ASN A 121 3.11 17.96 -5.31
N SER A 122 3.10 19.28 -5.13
CA SER A 122 4.07 19.97 -4.30
C SER A 122 4.01 19.51 -2.83
N SER A 123 5.06 19.83 -2.07
CA SER A 123 5.13 19.43 -0.66
C SER A 123 4.18 20.28 0.19
N HIS A 124 3.15 19.64 0.73
CA HIS A 124 2.21 20.24 1.70
C HIS A 124 2.45 19.66 3.09
N ARG A 125 2.37 20.49 4.15
CA ARG A 125 2.57 20.03 5.55
C ARG A 125 1.31 19.43 6.18
N ASP A 126 0.17 19.53 5.49
CA ASP A 126 -1.16 19.15 5.96
C ASP A 126 -1.90 18.17 5.03
N VAL A 127 -1.26 17.70 3.95
CA VAL A 127 -1.84 16.71 3.01
C VAL A 127 -0.95 15.48 2.96
N TYR A 128 -1.50 14.36 3.41
CA TYR A 128 -0.80 13.09 3.45
C TYR A 128 -0.73 12.42 2.07
N PRO A 129 0.40 11.76 1.72
CA PRO A 129 1.59 11.50 2.55
C PRO A 129 2.55 12.71 2.67
N LEU A 130 3.13 12.89 3.87
CA LEU A 130 4.11 13.97 4.14
C LEU A 130 5.55 13.52 3.90
N MET A 131 5.85 12.26 4.24
CA MET A 131 7.15 11.61 4.07
C MET A 131 6.92 10.10 3.94
N ALA A 132 7.46 9.48 2.89
CA ALA A 132 7.41 8.02 2.73
C ALA A 132 8.49 7.56 1.74
N ASP A 133 8.68 6.24 1.65
CA ASP A 133 9.64 5.60 0.74
C ASP A 133 9.01 5.21 -0.61
N PHE A 134 8.11 6.03 -1.15
CA PHE A 134 7.56 5.86 -2.50
C PHE A 134 7.38 7.23 -3.17
N SER A 135 7.39 7.26 -4.49
CA SER A 135 7.22 8.52 -5.25
C SER A 135 5.79 9.05 -5.19
N PHE A 136 5.64 10.34 -4.91
CA PHE A 136 4.34 11.03 -4.88
C PHE A 136 3.98 11.51 -6.30
N TYR A 137 3.61 10.54 -7.13
CA TYR A 137 3.25 10.75 -8.52
C TYR A 137 2.08 11.75 -8.64
N GLY A 138 2.27 12.81 -9.44
CA GLY A 138 1.23 13.79 -9.73
C GLY A 138 0.50 13.54 -11.06
N GLY A 139 -0.76 13.94 -11.10
CA GLY A 139 -1.61 13.87 -12.29
C GLY A 139 -3.03 13.34 -12.02
N ILE A 140 -3.83 13.26 -13.08
CA ILE A 140 -5.13 12.60 -13.07
C ILE A 140 -4.92 11.15 -13.50
N TYR A 141 -4.49 10.33 -12.55
CA TYR A 141 -3.95 8.99 -12.80
C TYR A 141 -5.00 7.87 -12.67
N ARG A 142 -6.28 8.23 -12.56
CA ARG A 142 -7.42 7.32 -12.70
C ARG A 142 -8.47 7.96 -13.60
N GLU A 143 -9.44 7.16 -14.05
CA GLU A 143 -10.46 7.55 -15.00
C GLU A 143 -11.29 8.76 -14.53
N VAL A 144 -11.77 9.56 -15.49
CA VAL A 144 -12.72 10.66 -15.26
C VAL A 144 -14.02 10.35 -15.99
N LYS A 145 -15.17 10.60 -15.34
CA LYS A 145 -16.49 10.31 -15.89
C LYS A 145 -17.41 11.52 -15.77
N LEU A 146 -18.25 11.71 -16.78
CA LEU A 146 -19.41 12.60 -16.72
C LEU A 146 -20.64 11.77 -16.36
N ILE A 147 -21.28 12.11 -15.25
CA ILE A 147 -22.53 11.49 -14.81
C ILE A 147 -23.66 12.47 -15.10
N ILE A 148 -24.63 12.04 -15.89
CA ILE A 148 -25.84 12.80 -16.20
C ILE A 148 -27.01 12.06 -15.57
N SER A 149 -27.53 12.64 -14.50
CA SER A 149 -28.55 12.06 -13.65
C SER A 149 -29.92 12.70 -13.88
N GLU A 150 -30.96 11.93 -13.60
CA GLU A 150 -32.30 12.50 -13.38
C GLU A 150 -32.33 13.27 -12.05
N ALA A 151 -33.40 14.02 -11.80
CA ALA A 151 -33.57 14.73 -10.52
C ALA A 151 -33.54 13.79 -9.32
N LEU A 152 -34.06 12.58 -9.49
CA LEU A 152 -34.18 11.57 -8.46
C LEU A 152 -33.10 10.50 -8.68
N HIS A 153 -32.17 10.36 -7.74
CA HIS A 153 -31.05 9.42 -7.85
C HIS A 153 -30.52 8.98 -6.48
N PHE A 154 -29.82 7.84 -6.43
CA PHE A 154 -29.05 7.49 -5.22
C PHE A 154 -28.00 8.57 -4.96
N ASP A 155 -27.72 8.86 -3.69
CA ASP A 155 -26.85 9.98 -3.32
C ASP A 155 -25.46 9.85 -3.99
N LEU A 156 -25.13 10.85 -4.82
CA LEU A 156 -23.87 10.92 -5.54
C LEU A 156 -22.83 11.74 -4.77
N MET A 157 -23.21 12.47 -3.74
CA MET A 157 -22.38 13.45 -3.03
C MET A 157 -22.06 13.01 -1.59
N ASP A 158 -22.43 11.80 -1.17
CA ASP A 158 -22.16 11.25 0.16
C ASP A 158 -20.69 10.83 0.41
N LYS A 159 -19.81 11.05 -0.59
CA LYS A 159 -18.41 10.59 -0.69
C LYS A 159 -18.23 9.09 -0.91
N GLY A 160 -19.31 8.32 -0.98
CA GLY A 160 -19.32 6.90 -1.34
C GLY A 160 -19.37 6.68 -2.85
N ARG A 161 -19.20 5.42 -3.25
CA ARG A 161 -19.26 5.02 -4.66
C ARG A 161 -20.69 4.90 -5.15
N ASP A 162 -21.52 4.13 -4.46
CA ASP A 162 -22.87 3.78 -4.94
C ASP A 162 -23.98 4.61 -4.30
N GLY A 163 -23.72 5.29 -3.18
CA GLY A 163 -24.75 5.84 -2.28
C GLY A 163 -25.51 4.76 -1.50
N ILE A 164 -25.02 3.51 -1.55
CA ILE A 164 -25.61 2.31 -0.95
C ILE A 164 -24.51 1.51 -0.24
N TYR A 165 -24.80 1.06 0.96
CA TYR A 165 -23.87 0.35 1.85
C TYR A 165 -24.50 -0.97 2.27
N LEU A 166 -23.77 -2.06 2.05
CA LEU A 166 -24.22 -3.42 2.33
C LEU A 166 -23.48 -4.00 3.54
N THR A 167 -24.22 -4.33 4.59
CA THR A 167 -23.69 -4.98 5.79
C THR A 167 -24.21 -6.40 5.87
N GLN A 168 -23.31 -7.36 6.03
CA GLN A 168 -23.68 -8.74 6.33
C GLN A 168 -23.40 -9.08 7.80
N ARG A 169 -24.30 -9.84 8.42
CA ARG A 169 -24.11 -10.35 9.79
C ARG A 169 -24.60 -11.79 9.88
N LYS A 170 -23.75 -12.68 10.40
CA LYS A 170 -24.20 -14.02 10.80
C LYS A 170 -25.04 -13.89 12.06
N ILE A 171 -26.31 -14.31 12.01
CA ILE A 171 -27.22 -14.30 13.17
C ILE A 171 -27.00 -15.59 13.98
N VAL A 172 -27.11 -16.72 13.30
CA VAL A 172 -26.91 -18.08 13.81
C VAL A 172 -26.45 -18.94 12.62
N ASP A 173 -26.07 -20.19 12.85
CA ASP A 173 -25.68 -21.13 11.80
C ASP A 173 -26.54 -21.03 10.55
N ASP A 174 -25.88 -21.06 9.39
CA ASP A 174 -26.44 -20.94 8.04
C ASP A 174 -27.46 -19.80 7.82
N ILE A 175 -27.57 -18.84 8.74
CA ILE A 175 -28.50 -17.71 8.64
C ILE A 175 -27.72 -16.41 8.76
N PHE A 176 -27.78 -15.62 7.68
CA PHE A 176 -27.23 -14.28 7.64
C PHE A 176 -28.36 -13.26 7.55
N GLU A 177 -28.05 -12.03 7.97
CA GLU A 177 -28.81 -10.83 7.68
C GLU A 177 -28.00 -10.01 6.68
N LEU A 178 -28.66 -9.54 5.62
CA LEU A 178 -28.17 -8.50 4.73
C LEU A 178 -28.91 -7.20 5.03
N GLU A 179 -28.17 -6.25 5.55
CA GLU A 179 -28.64 -4.90 5.78
C GLU A 179 -28.19 -3.98 4.63
N ILE A 180 -29.14 -3.18 4.12
CA ILE A 180 -29.00 -2.32 2.96
C ILE A 180 -29.36 -0.91 3.41
N ARG A 181 -28.36 -0.03 3.48
CA ARG A 181 -28.53 1.37 3.87
C ARG A 181 -28.10 2.31 2.77
N GLY A 182 -28.72 3.48 2.71
CA GLY A 182 -28.32 4.51 1.76
C GLY A 182 -29.27 5.70 1.79
N ALA A 183 -29.10 6.57 0.80
CA ALA A 183 -29.97 7.72 0.61
C ALA A 183 -30.32 7.90 -0.86
N VAL A 184 -31.52 8.44 -1.09
CA VAL A 184 -31.95 8.96 -2.37
C VAL A 184 -32.13 10.46 -2.25
N VAL A 185 -31.60 11.18 -3.23
CA VAL A 185 -31.66 12.63 -3.35
C VAL A 185 -32.65 12.99 -4.45
N ASN A 186 -33.44 14.03 -4.19
CA ASN A 186 -34.23 14.73 -5.19
C ASN A 186 -33.66 16.15 -5.31
N GLU A 187 -33.06 16.44 -6.45
CA GLU A 187 -32.40 17.72 -6.72
C GLU A 187 -33.41 18.86 -7.04
N ARG A 188 -34.71 18.56 -7.05
CA ARG A 188 -35.80 19.53 -7.20
C ARG A 188 -36.48 19.83 -5.87
N THR A 189 -37.20 20.94 -5.82
CA THR A 189 -37.94 21.37 -4.64
C THR A 189 -39.28 20.67 -4.47
N GLU A 190 -39.90 20.20 -5.56
CA GLU A 190 -41.15 19.46 -5.48
C GLU A 190 -40.90 18.01 -5.07
N ALA A 191 -41.64 17.55 -4.06
CA ALA A 191 -41.63 16.15 -3.66
C ALA A 191 -42.06 15.24 -4.83
N LYS A 192 -41.41 14.07 -4.91
CA LYS A 192 -41.65 13.08 -5.96
C LYS A 192 -42.01 11.75 -5.34
N THR A 193 -43.05 11.11 -5.85
CA THR A 193 -43.30 9.71 -5.55
C THR A 193 -42.20 8.86 -6.19
N GLY A 194 -41.55 8.04 -5.37
CA GLY A 194 -40.51 7.12 -5.74
C GLY A 194 -40.83 5.69 -5.32
N LYS A 195 -40.28 4.73 -6.05
CA LYS A 195 -40.26 3.31 -5.66
C LYS A 195 -38.83 2.83 -5.67
N LEU A 196 -38.33 2.40 -4.53
CA LEU A 196 -37.06 1.69 -4.38
C LEU A 196 -37.32 0.21 -4.57
N GLN A 197 -36.53 -0.47 -5.39
CA GLN A 197 -36.57 -1.92 -5.54
C GLN A 197 -35.17 -2.51 -5.34
N PHE A 198 -35.08 -3.51 -4.47
CA PHE A 198 -33.85 -4.23 -4.16
C PHE A 198 -34.03 -5.71 -4.48
N ARG A 199 -33.17 -6.24 -5.36
CA ARG A 199 -33.17 -7.66 -5.76
C ARG A 199 -31.79 -8.24 -5.53
N LEU A 200 -31.68 -9.27 -4.69
CA LEU A 200 -30.45 -10.04 -4.55
C LEU A 200 -30.52 -11.26 -5.47
N LEU A 201 -29.52 -11.39 -6.33
CA LEU A 201 -29.41 -12.46 -7.32
C LEU A 201 -28.23 -13.38 -6.98
N ASP A 202 -28.42 -14.67 -7.18
CA ASP A 202 -27.32 -15.64 -7.15
C ASP A 202 -26.49 -15.58 -8.46
N LYS A 203 -25.44 -16.41 -8.56
CA LYS A 203 -24.55 -16.43 -9.73
C LYS A 203 -25.22 -16.87 -11.04
N ASP A 204 -26.35 -17.55 -10.94
CA ASP A 204 -27.13 -18.08 -12.06
C ASP A 204 -28.33 -17.14 -12.36
N ASP A 205 -28.29 -15.92 -11.81
CA ASP A 205 -29.30 -14.86 -11.90
C ASP A 205 -30.68 -15.23 -11.30
N ASN A 206 -30.74 -16.23 -10.40
CA ASN A 206 -31.97 -16.53 -9.67
C ASN A 206 -32.17 -15.51 -8.53
N ILE A 207 -33.43 -15.11 -8.31
CA ILE A 207 -33.81 -14.19 -7.24
C ILE A 207 -33.75 -14.90 -5.88
N VAL A 208 -32.89 -14.40 -5.00
CA VAL A 208 -32.81 -14.80 -3.59
C VAL A 208 -33.87 -14.04 -2.77
N PHE A 209 -33.99 -12.73 -2.99
CA PHE A 209 -35.13 -11.93 -2.53
C PHE A 209 -35.42 -10.77 -3.48
N ASP A 210 -36.65 -10.26 -3.43
CA ASP A 210 -37.11 -9.07 -4.12
C ASP A 210 -37.99 -8.24 -3.17
N LYS A 211 -37.57 -7.01 -2.88
CA LYS A 211 -38.27 -6.10 -1.98
C LYS A 211 -38.42 -4.73 -2.61
N SER A 212 -39.56 -4.10 -2.35
CA SER A 212 -39.78 -2.73 -2.77
C SER A 212 -40.39 -1.86 -1.70
N ILE A 213 -40.02 -0.59 -1.71
CA ILE A 213 -40.49 0.45 -0.81
C ILE A 213 -41.07 1.57 -1.67
N ASP A 214 -42.38 1.78 -1.59
CA ASP A 214 -43.03 2.95 -2.15
C ASP A 214 -42.94 4.10 -1.14
N THR A 215 -42.54 5.28 -1.60
CA THR A 215 -42.24 6.41 -0.73
C THR A 215 -42.41 7.74 -1.46
N GLU A 216 -42.62 8.81 -0.69
CA GLU A 216 -42.48 10.17 -1.18
C GLU A 216 -41.08 10.67 -0.82
N ILE A 217 -40.42 11.35 -1.75
CA ILE A 217 -39.05 11.84 -1.60
C ILE A 217 -39.11 13.34 -1.78
N GLU A 218 -38.95 14.06 -0.67
CA GLU A 218 -38.88 15.53 -0.68
C GLU A 218 -37.53 15.98 -1.23
N LYS A 219 -36.54 16.22 -0.37
CA LYS A 219 -35.17 16.56 -0.77
C LYS A 219 -34.21 15.37 -0.63
N GLU A 220 -34.34 14.63 0.46
CA GLU A 220 -33.53 13.46 0.78
C GLU A 220 -34.41 12.44 1.50
N LEU A 221 -34.25 11.17 1.15
CA LEU A 221 -34.80 10.04 1.88
C LEU A 221 -33.69 9.06 2.22
N LYS A 222 -33.48 8.81 3.51
CA LYS A 222 -32.64 7.71 3.99
C LYS A 222 -33.45 6.43 4.07
N PHE A 223 -32.88 5.32 3.63
CA PHE A 223 -33.46 4.00 3.76
C PHE A 223 -32.52 3.07 4.53
N ASP A 224 -33.12 2.15 5.27
CA ASP A 224 -32.45 1.11 6.03
C ASP A 224 -33.37 -0.12 6.01
N LEU A 225 -32.97 -1.15 5.29
CA LEU A 225 -33.71 -2.40 5.12
C LEU A 225 -32.82 -3.56 5.55
N SER A 226 -33.38 -4.52 6.28
CA SER A 226 -32.68 -5.76 6.65
C SER A 226 -33.44 -6.97 6.16
N GLU A 227 -32.76 -7.86 5.45
CA GLU A 227 -33.33 -9.08 4.90
C GLU A 227 -32.58 -10.33 5.39
N ARG A 228 -33.34 -11.35 5.78
CA ARG A 228 -32.82 -12.64 6.21
C ARG A 228 -32.43 -13.48 4.98
N ILE A 229 -31.23 -14.05 5.02
CA ILE A 229 -30.66 -14.91 4.00
C ILE A 229 -30.41 -16.30 4.60
N ASP A 230 -31.19 -17.28 4.18
CA ASP A 230 -31.07 -18.67 4.63
C ASP A 230 -30.11 -19.47 3.74
N ASN A 231 -29.22 -20.23 4.38
CA ASN A 231 -28.22 -21.09 3.77
C ASN A 231 -27.42 -20.43 2.63
N PRO A 232 -26.83 -19.23 2.83
CA PRO A 232 -26.07 -18.59 1.77
C PRO A 232 -24.85 -19.43 1.39
N LYS A 233 -24.53 -19.48 0.09
CA LYS A 233 -23.23 -19.96 -0.37
C LYS A 233 -22.18 -18.96 0.07
N LEU A 234 -21.29 -19.40 0.97
CA LEU A 234 -20.30 -18.52 1.56
C LEU A 234 -19.20 -18.16 0.58
N TRP A 235 -18.72 -16.92 0.69
CA TRP A 235 -17.42 -16.52 0.18
C TRP A 235 -16.35 -17.16 1.08
N GLN A 236 -15.67 -18.17 0.56
CA GLN A 236 -14.65 -18.97 1.26
C GLN A 236 -13.24 -18.62 0.78
N GLY A 237 -12.98 -17.34 0.54
CA GLY A 237 -11.70 -16.85 0.05
C GLY A 237 -11.29 -17.53 -1.24
N ILE A 238 -9.99 -17.82 -1.39
CA ILE A 238 -9.43 -18.44 -2.60
C ILE A 238 -10.02 -19.82 -2.94
N GLU A 239 -10.67 -20.50 -1.99
CA GLU A 239 -11.26 -21.81 -2.22
C GLU A 239 -12.62 -21.73 -2.94
N ASN A 240 -13.41 -20.69 -2.64
CA ASN A 240 -14.69 -20.44 -3.29
C ASN A 240 -15.09 -18.96 -3.12
N PRO A 241 -14.64 -18.05 -3.99
CA PRO A 241 -14.96 -16.61 -3.90
C PRO A 241 -16.37 -16.31 -4.40
N TYR A 242 -17.38 -16.92 -3.77
CA TYR A 242 -18.78 -16.79 -4.19
C TYR A 242 -19.32 -15.39 -3.92
N LEU A 243 -19.83 -14.73 -4.96
CA LEU A 243 -20.44 -13.41 -4.89
C LEU A 243 -21.88 -13.47 -5.40
N TYR A 244 -22.79 -12.86 -4.66
CA TYR A 244 -24.13 -12.50 -5.08
C TYR A 244 -24.11 -11.11 -5.71
N LYS A 245 -25.19 -10.76 -6.43
CA LYS A 245 -25.37 -9.46 -7.06
C LYS A 245 -26.63 -8.79 -6.52
N LEU A 246 -26.47 -7.67 -5.82
CA LEU A 246 -27.59 -6.81 -5.45
C LEU A 246 -27.88 -5.81 -6.57
N GLU A 247 -29.08 -5.84 -7.12
CA GLU A 247 -29.62 -4.80 -7.98
C GLU A 247 -30.50 -3.85 -7.16
N ALA A 248 -30.15 -2.57 -7.14
CA ALA A 248 -30.95 -1.51 -6.54
C ALA A 248 -31.46 -0.57 -7.64
N GLU A 249 -32.77 -0.45 -7.76
CA GLU A 249 -33.43 0.33 -8.81
C GLU A 249 -34.36 1.36 -8.19
N LEU A 250 -34.34 2.56 -8.75
CA LEU A 250 -35.13 3.71 -8.29
C LEU A 250 -36.04 4.15 -9.42
N TYR A 251 -37.34 4.10 -9.18
CA TYR A 251 -38.35 4.50 -10.13
C TYR A 251 -39.10 5.75 -9.67
N SER A 252 -39.55 6.56 -10.63
CA SER A 252 -40.56 7.60 -10.41
C SER A 252 -41.61 7.50 -11.52
N GLU A 253 -42.89 7.47 -11.15
CA GLU A 253 -44.00 7.34 -12.11
C GLU A 253 -43.83 6.15 -13.09
N LYS A 254 -43.26 5.03 -12.61
CA LYS A 254 -42.90 3.82 -13.38
C LYS A 254 -41.73 3.98 -14.37
N VAL A 255 -41.06 5.12 -14.40
CA VAL A 255 -39.83 5.35 -15.17
C VAL A 255 -38.62 5.05 -14.29
N LEU A 256 -37.67 4.25 -14.79
CA LEU A 256 -36.41 3.98 -14.10
C LEU A 256 -35.52 5.24 -14.13
N CYS A 257 -35.28 5.83 -12.97
CA CYS A 257 -34.45 7.04 -12.83
C CYS A 257 -32.97 6.66 -12.65
N ASP A 258 -32.72 5.68 -11.77
CA ASP A 258 -31.37 5.28 -11.39
C ASP A 258 -31.26 3.78 -11.06
N LYS A 259 -30.07 3.21 -11.26
CA LYS A 259 -29.76 1.81 -10.98
C LYS A 259 -28.34 1.64 -10.43
N ARG A 260 -28.17 0.75 -9.45
CA ARG A 260 -26.89 0.27 -8.94
C ARG A 260 -26.83 -1.25 -8.99
N THR A 261 -25.62 -1.77 -9.14
CA THR A 261 -25.34 -3.20 -9.14
C THR A 261 -24.08 -3.42 -8.32
N ILE A 262 -24.23 -4.09 -7.18
CA ILE A 262 -23.20 -4.22 -6.16
C ILE A 262 -22.99 -5.71 -5.88
N GLU A 263 -21.75 -6.18 -5.97
CA GLU A 263 -21.40 -7.57 -5.64
C GLU A 263 -21.19 -7.71 -4.12
N ILE A 264 -21.63 -8.81 -3.52
CA ILE A 264 -21.44 -9.11 -2.10
C ILE A 264 -21.31 -10.60 -1.84
N GLY A 265 -20.38 -11.01 -0.97
CA GLY A 265 -20.24 -12.37 -0.48
C GLY A 265 -20.48 -12.46 1.02
N PHE A 266 -21.13 -13.54 1.47
CA PHE A 266 -21.37 -13.82 2.89
C PHE A 266 -20.18 -14.55 3.51
N ARG A 267 -19.64 -14.05 4.61
CA ARG A 267 -18.49 -14.61 5.33
C ARG A 267 -18.40 -14.11 6.76
N THR A 268 -17.73 -14.88 7.62
CA THR A 268 -17.25 -14.43 8.93
C THR A 268 -15.74 -14.50 8.99
N ILE A 269 -15.13 -13.55 9.69
CA ILE A 269 -13.70 -13.59 10.01
C ILE A 269 -13.56 -13.44 11.51
N GLU A 270 -12.77 -14.32 12.10
CA GLU A 270 -12.40 -14.27 13.51
C GLU A 270 -10.88 -14.18 13.61
N ILE A 271 -10.40 -13.33 14.51
CA ILE A 271 -8.97 -13.19 14.84
C ILE A 271 -8.84 -13.43 16.33
N THR A 272 -8.00 -14.40 16.69
CA THR A 272 -7.69 -14.74 18.07
C THR A 272 -6.21 -14.52 18.33
N PRO A 273 -5.82 -14.12 19.56
CA PRO A 273 -4.42 -13.87 19.86
C PRO A 273 -3.57 -15.14 19.83
N ASP A 274 -4.12 -16.30 20.17
CA ASP A 274 -3.35 -17.55 20.31
C ASP A 274 -3.44 -18.48 19.10
N LYS A 275 -4.59 -18.50 18.40
CA LYS A 275 -4.88 -19.48 17.34
C LYS A 275 -4.89 -18.88 15.93
N GLY A 276 -4.65 -17.57 15.82
CA GLY A 276 -4.59 -16.88 14.53
C GLY A 276 -5.96 -16.55 13.94
N VAL A 277 -6.10 -16.74 12.63
CA VAL A 277 -7.24 -16.25 11.83
C VAL A 277 -8.14 -17.41 11.40
N PHE A 278 -9.45 -17.19 11.43
CA PHE A 278 -10.44 -18.14 10.93
C PHE A 278 -11.34 -17.45 9.90
N LEU A 279 -11.52 -18.08 8.73
CA LEU A 279 -12.47 -17.68 7.70
C LEU A 279 -13.61 -18.70 7.66
N ASN A 280 -14.82 -18.27 8.01
CA ASN A 280 -15.99 -19.13 8.16
C ASN A 280 -15.73 -20.33 9.10
N GLY A 281 -14.99 -20.08 10.19
CA GLY A 281 -14.62 -21.11 11.17
C GLY A 281 -13.45 -22.02 10.77
N LYS A 282 -12.92 -21.91 9.54
CA LYS A 282 -11.73 -22.65 9.10
C LYS A 282 -10.47 -21.85 9.37
N ALA A 283 -9.53 -22.43 10.11
CA ALA A 283 -8.24 -21.82 10.40
C ALA A 283 -7.44 -21.56 9.12
N ILE A 284 -6.88 -20.36 9.01
CA ILE A 284 -5.99 -19.95 7.92
C ILE A 284 -4.81 -19.16 8.48
N LYS A 285 -3.68 -19.20 7.78
CA LYS A 285 -2.58 -18.25 7.96
C LYS A 285 -2.67 -17.20 6.85
N LEU A 286 -2.45 -15.92 7.17
CA LEU A 286 -2.40 -14.85 6.18
C LEU A 286 -1.05 -14.88 5.45
N ASN A 287 -1.01 -15.61 4.35
CA ASN A 287 0.13 -15.70 3.45
C ASN A 287 -0.03 -14.61 2.39
N GLY A 288 0.53 -13.45 2.67
CA GLY A 288 0.24 -12.26 1.90
C GLY A 288 1.47 -11.55 1.34
N VAL A 289 1.16 -10.60 0.47
CA VAL A 289 2.11 -9.67 -0.12
C VAL A 289 1.57 -8.25 -0.02
N SER A 290 2.44 -7.26 0.02
CA SER A 290 2.05 -5.86 -0.18
C SER A 290 2.20 -5.47 -1.64
N ARG A 291 1.35 -4.57 -2.13
CA ARG A 291 1.38 -4.10 -3.53
C ARG A 291 1.26 -2.58 -3.58
N HIS A 292 2.20 -1.91 -4.24
CA HIS A 292 2.10 -0.51 -4.65
C HIS A 292 1.40 -0.39 -6.00
N GLN A 293 0.75 0.75 -6.27
CA GLN A 293 0.00 0.99 -7.51
C GLN A 293 0.82 1.61 -8.65
N ASP A 294 2.07 1.20 -8.85
CA ASP A 294 2.92 1.73 -9.91
C ASP A 294 3.47 0.64 -10.84
N PHE A 295 3.89 1.08 -12.02
CA PHE A 295 4.45 0.24 -13.07
C PHE A 295 5.57 0.98 -13.80
N ALA A 296 6.53 0.21 -14.32
CA ALA A 296 7.73 0.75 -14.98
C ALA A 296 7.36 1.71 -16.15
N GLY A 297 7.85 2.94 -16.10
CA GLY A 297 7.74 3.92 -17.18
C GLY A 297 6.37 4.61 -17.32
N ILE A 298 5.38 4.24 -16.50
CA ILE A 298 4.05 4.90 -16.49
C ILE A 298 3.66 5.47 -15.12
N GLY A 299 4.53 5.31 -14.10
CA GLY A 299 4.22 5.70 -12.73
C GLY A 299 2.96 4.99 -12.23
N ASN A 300 2.03 5.74 -11.65
CA ASN A 300 0.75 5.23 -11.15
C ASN A 300 -0.42 5.32 -12.14
N ALA A 301 -0.20 5.69 -13.41
CA ALA A 301 -1.23 5.74 -14.44
C ALA A 301 -1.57 4.34 -15.00
N LEU A 302 -2.02 3.44 -14.13
CA LEU A 302 -2.30 2.05 -14.49
C LEU A 302 -3.58 1.91 -15.31
N THR A 303 -3.60 0.88 -16.15
CA THR A 303 -4.80 0.44 -16.87
C THR A 303 -5.35 -0.80 -16.19
N LYS A 304 -6.53 -1.26 -16.62
CA LYS A 304 -7.10 -2.52 -16.13
C LYS A 304 -6.22 -3.71 -16.47
N GLU A 305 -5.57 -3.70 -17.63
CA GLU A 305 -4.64 -4.77 -18.05
C GLU A 305 -3.42 -4.86 -17.13
N HIS A 306 -2.88 -3.73 -16.68
CA HIS A 306 -1.80 -3.71 -15.68
C HIS A 306 -2.27 -4.31 -14.35
N MET A 307 -3.49 -3.98 -13.92
CA MET A 307 -4.09 -4.51 -12.69
C MET A 307 -4.43 -6.01 -12.78
N ASP A 308 -4.91 -6.46 -13.94
CA ASP A 308 -5.18 -7.88 -14.23
C ASP A 308 -3.87 -8.68 -14.25
N LEU A 309 -2.81 -8.13 -14.83
CA LEU A 309 -1.47 -8.73 -14.79
C LEU A 309 -0.97 -8.87 -13.36
N ASP A 310 -1.03 -7.81 -12.56
CA ASP A 310 -0.66 -7.87 -11.14
C ASP A 310 -1.43 -8.98 -10.42
N MET A 311 -2.77 -9.02 -10.60
CA MET A 311 -3.62 -10.03 -9.97
C MET A 311 -3.29 -11.45 -10.44
N SER A 312 -2.97 -11.65 -11.72
CA SER A 312 -2.60 -12.97 -12.24
C SER A 312 -1.35 -13.52 -11.55
N ILE A 313 -0.34 -12.66 -11.32
CA ILE A 313 0.92 -13.01 -10.67
C ILE A 313 0.69 -13.27 -9.17
N ILE A 314 -0.17 -12.48 -8.51
CA ILE A 314 -0.57 -12.67 -7.11
C ILE A 314 -1.35 -13.98 -6.90
N LYS A 315 -2.19 -14.38 -7.86
CA LYS A 315 -2.85 -15.69 -7.82
C LYS A 315 -1.87 -16.83 -8.03
N GLU A 316 -0.93 -16.67 -8.95
CA GLU A 316 0.07 -17.69 -9.26
C GLU A 316 0.98 -18.02 -8.07
N ILE A 317 1.41 -17.01 -7.30
CA ILE A 317 2.23 -17.24 -6.11
C ILE A 317 1.46 -17.95 -4.99
N GLY A 318 0.13 -18.00 -5.06
CA GLY A 318 -0.72 -18.65 -4.06
C GLY A 318 -1.02 -17.78 -2.84
N ALA A 319 -0.87 -16.46 -2.93
CA ALA A 319 -1.24 -15.56 -1.83
C ALA A 319 -2.75 -15.65 -1.54
N ASN A 320 -3.14 -15.62 -0.27
CA ASN A 320 -4.54 -15.58 0.16
C ASN A 320 -4.95 -14.24 0.80
N SER A 321 -3.98 -13.34 0.97
CA SER A 321 -4.17 -12.02 1.56
C SER A 321 -3.29 -11.00 0.84
N ILE A 322 -3.73 -9.75 0.83
CA ILE A 322 -2.96 -8.63 0.26
C ILE A 322 -3.11 -7.37 1.11
N ARG A 323 -1.99 -6.68 1.31
CA ARG A 323 -1.97 -5.34 1.91
C ARG A 323 -1.79 -4.31 0.80
N LEU A 324 -2.83 -3.49 0.61
CA LEU A 324 -2.84 -2.44 -0.40
C LEU A 324 -2.30 -1.15 0.20
N SER A 325 -0.97 -1.09 0.26
CA SER A 325 -0.19 -0.03 0.88
C SER A 325 0.21 1.06 -0.12
N HIS A 326 0.33 2.33 0.28
CA HIS A 326 0.03 2.91 1.60
C HIS A 326 -1.15 3.88 1.52
N TYR A 327 -2.17 3.51 0.75
CA TYR A 327 -3.24 4.43 0.37
C TYR A 327 -4.41 3.65 -0.24
N GLN A 328 -5.52 4.33 -0.50
CA GLN A 328 -6.62 3.75 -1.24
C GLN A 328 -6.20 3.36 -2.66
N HIS A 329 -6.46 2.11 -3.03
CA HIS A 329 -6.21 1.59 -4.38
C HIS A 329 -7.41 1.81 -5.31
N ASP A 330 -7.23 1.48 -6.58
CA ASP A 330 -8.32 1.53 -7.55
C ASP A 330 -9.42 0.52 -7.18
N ASP A 331 -10.68 0.95 -7.29
CA ASP A 331 -11.88 0.14 -7.06
C ASP A 331 -11.91 -1.15 -7.89
N TYR A 332 -11.40 -1.07 -9.12
CA TYR A 332 -11.25 -2.25 -9.96
C TYR A 332 -10.33 -3.29 -9.32
N PHE A 333 -9.25 -2.86 -8.66
CA PHE A 333 -8.35 -3.78 -7.98
C PHE A 333 -8.97 -4.42 -6.74
N TYR A 334 -9.79 -3.70 -5.98
CA TYR A 334 -10.59 -4.28 -4.90
C TYR A 334 -11.62 -5.30 -5.44
N THR A 335 -12.28 -4.99 -6.56
CA THR A 335 -13.17 -5.92 -7.26
C THR A 335 -12.44 -7.20 -7.71
N LEU A 336 -11.21 -7.07 -8.22
CA LEU A 336 -10.37 -8.23 -8.52
C LEU A 336 -10.06 -9.06 -7.27
N CYS A 337 -9.84 -8.41 -6.11
CA CYS A 337 -9.62 -9.11 -4.84
C CYS A 337 -10.86 -9.88 -4.37
N ASP A 338 -12.05 -9.28 -4.47
CA ASP A 338 -13.34 -9.93 -4.17
C ASP A 338 -13.49 -11.22 -4.99
N ARG A 339 -13.29 -11.11 -6.30
CA ARG A 339 -13.44 -12.21 -7.26
C ARG A 339 -12.33 -13.26 -7.17
N ALA A 340 -11.13 -12.86 -6.73
CA ALA A 340 -10.01 -13.77 -6.53
C ALA A 340 -10.06 -14.50 -5.18
N GLY A 341 -10.86 -14.02 -4.24
CA GLY A 341 -10.93 -14.63 -2.90
C GLY A 341 -9.85 -14.16 -1.94
N LEU A 342 -9.23 -13.00 -2.19
CA LEU A 342 -8.17 -12.46 -1.35
C LEU A 342 -8.75 -11.72 -0.15
N LEU A 343 -8.14 -11.88 1.03
CA LEU A 343 -8.40 -10.99 2.15
C LEU A 343 -7.57 -9.70 1.97
N VAL A 344 -8.21 -8.54 2.11
CA VAL A 344 -7.58 -7.24 1.87
C VAL A 344 -7.45 -6.44 3.15
N TRP A 345 -6.22 -5.99 3.43
CA TRP A 345 -5.95 -4.84 4.29
C TRP A 345 -5.89 -3.59 3.41
N ALA A 346 -6.81 -2.65 3.64
CA ALA A 346 -6.81 -1.35 2.95
C ALA A 346 -6.46 -0.23 3.94
N GLU A 347 -5.65 0.75 3.55
CA GLU A 347 -5.16 1.79 4.47
C GLU A 347 -5.08 3.19 3.84
N ILE A 348 -4.95 4.19 4.70
CA ILE A 348 -4.72 5.59 4.33
C ILE A 348 -3.23 5.95 4.40
N PRO A 349 -2.78 7.02 3.72
CA PRO A 349 -1.38 7.47 3.76
C PRO A 349 -1.01 8.25 5.02
N PHE A 350 -1.60 7.94 6.18
CA PHE A 350 -1.15 8.47 7.47
C PHE A 350 0.12 7.71 7.88
N ILE A 351 1.25 8.13 7.30
CA ILE A 351 2.51 7.39 7.27
C ILE A 351 3.70 8.23 7.74
N SER A 352 4.66 7.57 8.40
CA SER A 352 5.96 8.10 8.85
C SER A 352 5.87 9.18 9.93
N ILE A 353 5.27 10.33 9.62
CA ILE A 353 5.25 11.50 10.51
C ILE A 353 3.85 12.11 10.60
N PRO A 354 3.39 12.50 11.80
CA PRO A 354 2.18 13.29 11.93
C PRO A 354 2.41 14.73 11.47
N THR A 355 1.35 15.40 11.03
CA THR A 355 1.36 16.82 10.71
C THR A 355 1.49 17.64 11.99
N THR A 356 2.24 18.74 11.93
CA THR A 356 2.33 19.71 13.03
C THR A 356 1.46 20.95 12.80
N VAL A 357 0.97 21.15 11.57
CA VAL A 357 0.18 22.34 11.19
C VAL A 357 -1.33 22.07 11.22
N ASP A 358 -1.76 20.84 10.94
CA ASP A 358 -3.16 20.41 11.05
C ASP A 358 -3.37 19.62 12.35
N LYS A 359 -3.56 20.37 13.46
CA LYS A 359 -3.71 19.81 14.81
C LYS A 359 -4.94 18.90 14.97
N GLU A 360 -5.91 18.99 14.06
CA GLU A 360 -7.12 18.18 14.07
C GLU A 360 -7.01 16.96 13.15
N ASN A 361 -5.89 16.77 12.45
CA ASN A 361 -5.64 15.66 11.53
C ASN A 361 -6.77 15.50 10.48
N LYS A 362 -7.33 16.61 10.01
CA LYS A 362 -8.49 16.67 9.10
C LYS A 362 -8.24 15.87 7.83
N ASN A 363 -7.05 16.01 7.23
CA ASN A 363 -6.77 15.32 5.98
C ASN A 363 -6.76 13.79 6.13
N ALA A 364 -6.13 13.26 7.17
CA ALA A 364 -6.14 11.80 7.41
C ALA A 364 -7.56 11.28 7.71
N LYS A 365 -8.35 12.05 8.49
CA LYS A 365 -9.76 11.72 8.78
C LYS A 365 -10.61 11.69 7.52
N GLU A 366 -10.42 12.65 6.64
CA GLU A 366 -11.14 12.72 5.36
C GLU A 366 -10.73 11.59 4.42
N GLN A 367 -9.42 11.31 4.29
CA GLN A 367 -8.96 10.16 3.50
C GLN A 367 -9.50 8.83 4.03
N LEU A 368 -9.64 8.68 5.36
CA LEU A 368 -10.23 7.49 5.98
C LEU A 368 -11.73 7.38 5.70
N GLU A 369 -12.45 8.50 5.80
CA GLU A 369 -13.87 8.57 5.45
C GLU A 369 -14.09 8.15 3.99
N CYS A 370 -13.32 8.73 3.06
CA CYS A 370 -13.39 8.41 1.64
C CYS A 370 -13.05 6.94 1.39
N LEU A 371 -11.96 6.41 1.97
CA LEU A 371 -11.59 5.01 1.83
C LEU A 371 -12.72 4.08 2.28
N ILE A 372 -13.22 4.25 3.50
CA ILE A 372 -14.22 3.34 4.08
C ILE A 372 -15.52 3.43 3.29
N LYS A 373 -15.99 4.62 2.96
CA LYS A 373 -17.25 4.78 2.21
C LYS A 373 -17.16 4.24 0.78
N GLN A 374 -16.06 4.49 0.09
CA GLN A 374 -15.92 4.09 -1.32
C GLN A 374 -15.65 2.60 -1.46
N ALA A 375 -14.98 1.99 -0.49
CA ALA A 375 -14.62 0.58 -0.51
C ALA A 375 -15.52 -0.29 0.39
N TYR A 376 -16.59 0.26 0.96
CA TYR A 376 -17.43 -0.38 1.98
C TYR A 376 -17.99 -1.74 1.55
N ASN A 377 -18.39 -1.83 0.28
CA ASN A 377 -19.09 -2.99 -0.25
C ASN A 377 -18.16 -4.14 -0.65
N HIS A 378 -16.83 -3.94 -0.64
CA HIS A 378 -15.88 -5.00 -0.96
C HIS A 378 -15.84 -6.06 0.12
N THR A 379 -16.18 -7.29 -0.26
CA THR A 379 -16.22 -8.47 0.60
C THR A 379 -14.82 -8.88 1.07
N SER A 380 -13.83 -8.67 0.21
CA SER A 380 -12.43 -8.99 0.42
C SER A 380 -11.83 -8.21 1.60
N ILE A 381 -12.27 -6.98 1.84
CA ILE A 381 -11.70 -6.13 2.88
C ILE A 381 -12.07 -6.68 4.25
N TYR A 382 -11.07 -7.10 5.02
CA TYR A 382 -11.25 -7.60 6.38
C TYR A 382 -10.82 -6.59 7.45
N CYS A 383 -9.93 -5.66 7.10
CA CYS A 383 -9.49 -4.63 8.03
C CYS A 383 -9.14 -3.29 7.37
N TRP A 384 -9.29 -2.22 8.16
CA TRP A 384 -8.90 -0.86 7.84
C TRP A 384 -7.61 -0.48 8.59
N GLY A 385 -6.55 -0.16 7.84
CA GLY A 385 -5.29 0.34 8.38
C GLY A 385 -5.34 1.84 8.63
N VAL A 386 -5.13 2.26 9.88
CA VAL A 386 -5.21 3.69 10.26
C VAL A 386 -3.87 4.41 10.22
N GLN A 387 -2.75 3.70 10.29
CA GLN A 387 -1.40 4.29 10.25
C GLN A 387 -0.33 3.29 9.81
N ASN A 388 0.77 3.82 9.25
CA ASN A 388 2.00 3.06 9.00
C ASN A 388 3.23 3.83 9.52
N GLU A 389 4.01 3.21 10.40
CA GLU A 389 5.27 3.75 10.94
C GLU A 389 5.17 5.21 11.42
N ILE A 390 3.99 5.66 11.90
CA ILE A 390 3.73 7.08 12.18
C ILE A 390 4.64 7.66 13.28
N THR A 391 5.28 6.78 14.04
CA THR A 391 6.24 7.12 15.09
C THR A 391 7.68 7.19 14.60
N ILE A 392 7.93 7.19 13.27
CA ILE A 392 9.30 7.24 12.76
C ILE A 392 10.06 8.43 13.34
N ALA A 393 9.39 9.58 13.54
CA ALA A 393 9.99 10.82 14.04
C ALA A 393 9.77 11.08 15.53
N VAL A 394 8.63 10.66 16.10
CA VAL A 394 8.35 10.79 17.54
C VAL A 394 7.16 9.91 17.91
N GLU A 395 7.23 9.33 19.10
CA GLU A 395 6.10 8.66 19.75
C GLU A 395 5.72 9.48 20.99
N ASN A 396 4.48 9.99 21.03
CA ASN A 396 3.98 10.83 22.12
C ASN A 396 2.45 10.79 22.19
N GLU A 397 1.89 11.45 23.21
CA GLU A 397 0.44 11.56 23.45
C GLU A 397 -0.35 12.11 22.25
N ASN A 398 0.23 13.04 21.48
CA ASN A 398 -0.44 13.58 20.30
C ASN A 398 -0.57 12.52 19.20
N THR A 399 0.47 11.70 18.99
CA THR A 399 0.40 10.57 18.07
C THR A 399 -0.66 9.56 18.52
N TYR A 400 -0.73 9.22 19.81
CA TYR A 400 -1.77 8.33 20.34
C TYR A 400 -3.18 8.88 20.12
N LYS A 401 -3.37 10.18 20.40
CA LYS A 401 -4.64 10.88 20.16
C LYS A 401 -5.06 10.82 18.69
N MET A 402 -4.16 11.19 17.77
CA MET A 402 -4.46 11.20 16.33
C MET A 402 -4.83 9.80 15.82
N VAL A 403 -4.12 8.75 16.25
CA VAL A 403 -4.46 7.36 15.91
C VAL A 403 -5.80 6.97 16.53
N GLY A 404 -6.04 7.26 17.81
CA GLY A 404 -7.30 6.95 18.49
C GLY A 404 -8.53 7.62 17.87
N GLU A 405 -8.38 8.85 17.36
CA GLU A 405 -9.44 9.54 16.61
C GLU A 405 -9.74 8.85 15.27
N LEU A 406 -8.72 8.38 14.55
CA LEU A 406 -8.90 7.61 13.32
C LEU A 406 -9.59 6.26 13.59
N VAL A 407 -9.19 5.55 14.65
CA VAL A 407 -9.87 4.32 15.11
C VAL A 407 -11.35 4.60 15.41
N SER A 408 -11.64 5.70 16.11
CA SER A 408 -13.01 6.08 16.45
C SER A 408 -13.87 6.36 15.21
N ILE A 409 -13.30 7.03 14.21
CA ILE A 409 -13.96 7.31 12.93
C ILE A 409 -14.18 6.02 12.15
N ALA A 410 -13.16 5.17 12.01
CA ALA A 410 -13.30 3.90 11.33
C ALA A 410 -14.40 3.04 11.98
N ARG A 411 -14.43 2.95 13.32
CA ARG A 411 -15.48 2.21 14.03
C ARG A 411 -16.88 2.77 13.82
N LYS A 412 -17.00 4.11 13.73
CA LYS A 412 -18.28 4.79 13.50
C LYS A 412 -18.80 4.54 12.08
N LEU A 413 -17.91 4.51 11.09
CA LEU A 413 -18.25 4.28 9.69
C LEU A 413 -18.48 2.80 9.39
N ASP A 414 -17.69 1.92 9.99
CA ASP A 414 -17.76 0.48 9.82
C ASP A 414 -17.35 -0.25 11.11
N SER A 415 -18.35 -0.72 11.85
CA SER A 415 -18.14 -1.51 13.07
C SER A 415 -18.01 -3.01 12.82
N ASN A 416 -18.18 -3.48 11.58
CA ASN A 416 -18.20 -4.90 11.23
C ASN A 416 -16.84 -5.42 10.73
N ARG A 417 -15.87 -4.54 10.51
CA ARG A 417 -14.50 -4.89 10.13
C ARG A 417 -13.49 -4.53 11.21
N PHE A 418 -12.35 -5.21 11.17
CA PHE A 418 -11.25 -4.94 12.09
C PHE A 418 -10.55 -3.63 11.74
N ILE A 419 -9.96 -3.00 12.75
CA ILE A 419 -9.10 -1.83 12.61
C ILE A 419 -7.69 -2.26 13.01
N ALA A 420 -6.70 -1.91 12.19
CA ALA A 420 -5.33 -2.34 12.35
C ALA A 420 -4.34 -1.19 12.14
N GLN A 421 -3.07 -1.44 12.46
CA GLN A 421 -1.97 -0.51 12.27
C GLN A 421 -0.66 -1.24 11.98
N ALA A 422 0.27 -0.57 11.31
CA ALA A 422 1.61 -1.08 11.05
C ALA A 422 2.65 -0.25 11.82
N ASN A 423 3.18 -0.80 12.91
CA ASN A 423 4.19 -0.14 13.72
C ASN A 423 5.59 -0.32 13.14
N ILE A 424 6.44 0.71 13.28
CA ILE A 424 7.88 0.57 13.06
C ILE A 424 8.50 -0.31 14.16
N HIS A 425 9.59 -1.01 13.83
CA HIS A 425 10.27 -1.96 14.72
C HIS A 425 10.66 -1.40 16.11
N THR A 426 10.84 -0.08 16.26
CA THR A 426 11.25 0.56 17.51
C THR A 426 10.11 0.73 18.51
N VAL A 427 8.86 0.58 18.09
CA VAL A 427 7.72 0.63 19.03
C VAL A 427 7.83 -0.55 19.99
N VAL A 428 8.05 -0.24 21.26
CA VAL A 428 8.25 -1.23 22.32
C VAL A 428 6.97 -2.02 22.60
N ASN A 429 7.09 -3.19 23.20
CA ASN A 429 5.96 -4.10 23.44
C ASN A 429 4.90 -3.46 24.36
N GLU A 430 5.33 -2.63 25.30
CA GLU A 430 4.51 -1.94 26.30
C GLU A 430 3.88 -0.65 25.77
N SER A 431 4.17 -0.22 24.53
CA SER A 431 3.66 1.04 23.99
C SER A 431 2.11 1.11 24.06
N PRO A 432 1.54 2.25 24.47
CA PRO A 432 0.10 2.51 24.39
C PRO A 432 -0.49 2.37 22.98
N LEU A 433 0.31 2.55 21.92
CA LEU A 433 -0.16 2.34 20.54
C LEU A 433 -0.68 0.93 20.33
N ASN A 434 -0.05 -0.07 20.96
CA ASN A 434 -0.42 -1.48 20.81
C ASN A 434 -1.81 -1.81 21.40
N ASP A 435 -2.45 -0.86 22.08
CA ASP A 435 -3.77 -1.04 22.68
C ASP A 435 -4.90 -0.37 21.87
N LEU A 436 -4.58 0.48 20.87
CA LEU A 436 -5.57 1.30 20.16
C LEU A 436 -6.36 0.55 19.07
N THR A 437 -5.79 -0.49 18.48
CA THR A 437 -6.40 -1.23 17.35
C THR A 437 -6.78 -2.67 17.76
N ASP A 438 -7.56 -3.35 16.91
CA ASP A 438 -8.06 -4.70 17.19
C ASP A 438 -6.95 -5.75 17.16
N PHE A 439 -5.99 -5.58 16.24
CA PHE A 439 -4.76 -6.35 16.19
C PHE A 439 -3.59 -5.47 15.73
N ILE A 440 -2.37 -5.94 15.96
CA ILE A 440 -1.14 -5.16 15.76
C ILE A 440 -0.31 -5.73 14.62
N GLY A 441 0.10 -4.86 13.71
CA GLY A 441 1.12 -5.12 12.71
C GLY A 441 2.45 -4.51 13.10
N TYR A 442 3.55 -5.20 12.78
CA TYR A 442 4.89 -4.64 12.83
C TYR A 442 5.62 -4.80 11.50
N ASN A 443 6.31 -3.74 11.09
CA ASN A 443 7.25 -3.74 9.97
C ASN A 443 8.62 -4.22 10.46
N LEU A 444 9.00 -5.46 10.13
CA LEU A 444 10.14 -6.17 10.69
C LEU A 444 11.11 -6.64 9.60
N TYR A 445 12.35 -6.16 9.69
CA TYR A 445 13.44 -6.32 8.71
C TYR A 445 14.70 -6.92 9.35
N TYR A 446 14.50 -7.88 10.27
CA TYR A 446 15.57 -8.59 10.98
C TYR A 446 16.51 -9.31 10.00
N GLY A 447 17.80 -9.00 10.08
CA GLY A 447 18.80 -9.47 9.12
C GLY A 447 19.09 -8.49 7.98
N TRP A 448 18.28 -7.47 7.74
CA TRP A 448 18.54 -6.49 6.67
C TRP A 448 18.98 -5.13 7.19
N TYR A 449 18.16 -4.52 8.06
CA TYR A 449 18.45 -3.21 8.64
C TYR A 449 18.99 -3.30 10.07
N TYR A 450 18.76 -4.42 10.75
CA TYR A 450 19.18 -4.62 12.13
C TYR A 450 19.21 -6.11 12.48
N LYS A 451 20.10 -6.45 13.42
CA LYS A 451 20.35 -7.79 13.98
C LYS A 451 20.43 -8.90 12.90
N GLU A 452 20.15 -10.15 13.26
CA GLU A 452 20.22 -11.30 12.35
C GLU A 452 18.83 -11.79 11.93
N ILE A 453 18.76 -12.52 10.81
CA ILE A 453 17.53 -13.09 10.25
C ILE A 453 16.75 -13.92 11.30
N LYS A 454 17.46 -14.71 12.12
CA LYS A 454 16.88 -15.59 13.14
C LYS A 454 16.18 -14.85 14.29
N ASP A 455 16.50 -13.57 14.51
CA ASP A 455 15.98 -12.79 15.63
C ASP A 455 14.51 -12.36 15.43
N LEU A 456 13.95 -12.56 14.23
CA LEU A 456 12.53 -12.35 13.95
C LEU A 456 11.64 -13.17 14.88
N GLY A 457 11.96 -14.45 15.06
CA GLY A 457 11.19 -15.35 15.94
C GLY A 457 11.21 -14.86 17.39
N ILE A 458 12.40 -14.49 17.89
CA ILE A 458 12.59 -13.96 19.26
C ILE A 458 11.73 -12.71 19.47
N ARG A 459 11.75 -11.76 18.51
CA ARG A 459 10.95 -10.53 18.62
C ARG A 459 9.44 -10.79 18.69
N LEU A 460 8.94 -11.81 18.01
CA LEU A 460 7.52 -12.18 18.02
C LEU A 460 7.15 -12.88 19.32
N ASP A 461 8.00 -13.80 19.80
CA ASP A 461 7.81 -14.51 21.06
C ASP A 461 7.80 -13.52 22.25
N ASP A 462 8.74 -12.57 22.28
CA ASP A 462 8.83 -11.53 23.32
C ASP A 462 7.57 -10.65 23.33
N PHE A 463 7.03 -10.29 22.17
CA PHE A 463 5.81 -9.50 22.09
C PHE A 463 4.60 -10.27 22.61
N HIS A 464 4.43 -11.51 22.16
CA HIS A 464 3.30 -12.33 22.59
C HIS A 464 3.35 -12.61 24.09
N ALA A 465 4.55 -12.83 24.66
CA ALA A 465 4.73 -12.95 26.10
C ALA A 465 4.35 -11.67 26.87
N ALA A 466 4.71 -10.49 26.34
CA ALA A 466 4.38 -9.20 26.95
C ALA A 466 2.89 -8.82 26.78
N ARG A 467 2.26 -9.23 25.68
CA ARG A 467 0.89 -8.86 25.27
C ARG A 467 0.08 -10.10 24.81
N PRO A 468 -0.18 -11.08 25.69
CA PRO A 468 -0.79 -12.36 25.29
C PRO A 468 -2.21 -12.22 24.74
N ASN A 469 -2.91 -11.13 25.05
CA ASN A 469 -4.28 -10.89 24.58
C ASN A 469 -4.35 -10.08 23.28
N LYS A 470 -3.22 -9.72 22.67
CA LYS A 470 -3.17 -8.91 21.45
C LYS A 470 -2.69 -9.75 20.26
N PRO A 471 -3.54 -9.98 19.26
CA PRO A 471 -3.11 -10.67 18.04
C PRO A 471 -2.05 -9.84 17.29
N VAL A 472 -1.04 -10.53 16.75
CA VAL A 472 0.13 -9.89 16.13
C VAL A 472 0.44 -10.46 14.75
N MET A 473 0.89 -9.59 13.85
CA MET A 473 1.36 -9.99 12.52
C MET A 473 2.54 -9.15 12.03
N VAL A 474 3.22 -9.65 11.00
CA VAL A 474 4.30 -8.91 10.34
C VAL A 474 3.77 -8.21 9.09
N THR A 475 3.59 -6.90 9.15
CA THR A 475 2.96 -6.10 8.08
C THR A 475 3.91 -5.76 6.94
N GLU A 476 5.22 -5.85 7.18
CA GLU A 476 6.27 -5.76 6.17
C GLU A 476 7.46 -6.61 6.58
N TYR A 477 7.96 -7.41 5.63
CA TYR A 477 9.26 -8.07 5.70
C TYR A 477 9.79 -8.30 4.28
N GLY A 478 11.07 -8.04 4.05
CA GLY A 478 11.71 -8.24 2.74
C GLY A 478 13.07 -7.57 2.65
N VAL A 479 13.83 -7.86 1.59
CA VAL A 479 15.21 -7.35 1.41
C VAL A 479 15.44 -6.88 -0.01
N ASP A 480 16.15 -5.77 -0.18
CA ASP A 480 16.41 -5.23 -1.51
C ASP A 480 17.30 -6.21 -2.27
N THR A 481 16.87 -6.55 -3.49
CA THR A 481 17.46 -7.62 -4.27
C THR A 481 17.58 -7.20 -5.72
N ASN A 482 18.81 -7.15 -6.22
CA ASN A 482 19.10 -6.91 -7.63
C ASN A 482 19.34 -8.25 -8.33
N PRO A 483 18.48 -8.67 -9.28
CA PRO A 483 18.57 -9.99 -9.92
C PRO A 483 19.80 -10.17 -10.84
N ARG A 484 20.69 -9.17 -10.89
CA ARG A 484 22.00 -9.24 -11.56
C ARG A 484 23.12 -9.66 -10.61
N LEU A 485 22.89 -9.64 -9.31
CA LEU A 485 23.91 -9.88 -8.28
C LEU A 485 23.76 -11.29 -7.72
N HIS A 486 24.88 -12.00 -7.60
CA HIS A 486 24.91 -13.38 -7.15
C HIS A 486 26.13 -13.69 -6.29
N SER A 487 25.96 -14.59 -5.31
CA SER A 487 27.04 -15.02 -4.43
C SER A 487 26.93 -16.49 -4.05
N TYR A 488 28.08 -17.17 -3.91
CA TYR A 488 28.16 -18.49 -3.28
C TYR A 488 27.92 -18.42 -1.77
N GLU A 489 28.23 -17.27 -1.18
CA GLU A 489 28.22 -17.00 0.25
C GLU A 489 27.40 -15.72 0.46
N PRO A 490 26.07 -15.81 0.31
CA PRO A 490 25.19 -14.65 0.41
C PRO A 490 25.26 -14.03 1.83
N THR A 491 25.36 -12.71 1.89
CA THR A 491 25.52 -11.93 3.13
C THR A 491 24.64 -10.68 3.12
N VAL A 492 24.37 -10.14 4.31
CA VAL A 492 23.56 -8.91 4.45
C VAL A 492 24.17 -7.77 3.63
N LYS A 493 23.32 -7.02 2.91
CA LYS A 493 23.68 -5.91 2.01
C LYS A 493 24.56 -6.27 0.81
N ASP A 494 24.63 -7.53 0.40
CA ASP A 494 25.18 -7.88 -0.92
C ASP A 494 24.15 -7.78 -2.06
N TYR A 495 22.87 -7.62 -1.72
CA TYR A 495 21.72 -7.46 -2.61
C TYR A 495 21.49 -8.63 -3.59
N THR A 496 22.00 -9.82 -3.25
CA THR A 496 21.91 -11.02 -4.09
C THR A 496 20.57 -11.73 -3.96
N GLU A 497 20.15 -12.44 -5.01
CA GLU A 497 18.94 -13.28 -4.94
C GLU A 497 19.09 -14.43 -3.94
N GLU A 498 20.29 -14.97 -3.80
CA GLU A 498 20.57 -16.04 -2.85
C GLU A 498 20.36 -15.56 -1.40
N TYR A 499 20.67 -14.30 -1.07
CA TYR A 499 20.36 -13.73 0.23
C TYR A 499 18.85 -13.52 0.44
N GLN A 500 18.12 -13.08 -0.60
CA GLN A 500 16.66 -12.95 -0.56
C GLN A 500 15.99 -14.29 -0.23
N LEU A 501 16.48 -15.40 -0.81
CA LEU A 501 16.00 -16.74 -0.51
C LEU A 501 16.21 -17.13 0.95
N LEU A 502 17.39 -16.87 1.51
CA LEU A 502 17.69 -17.18 2.92
C LEU A 502 16.79 -16.39 3.88
N PHE A 503 16.63 -15.09 3.61
CA PHE A 503 15.76 -14.22 4.39
C PHE A 503 14.30 -14.70 4.34
N GLN A 504 13.80 -14.97 3.14
CA GLN A 504 12.40 -15.34 2.93
C GLN A 504 12.08 -16.71 3.54
N ASP A 505 12.97 -17.71 3.40
CA ASP A 505 12.75 -19.04 4.00
C ASP A 505 12.65 -18.96 5.52
N ASN A 506 13.53 -18.19 6.18
CA ASN A 506 13.47 -18.01 7.62
C ASN A 506 12.15 -17.34 8.07
N ALA A 507 11.72 -16.30 7.38
CA ALA A 507 10.47 -15.62 7.73
C ALA A 507 9.26 -16.56 7.59
N LEU A 508 9.17 -17.28 6.46
CA LEU A 508 8.09 -18.22 6.20
C LEU A 508 8.05 -19.38 7.21
N ARG A 509 9.21 -19.95 7.58
CA ARG A 509 9.31 -20.94 8.68
C ARG A 509 8.84 -20.35 10.00
N THR A 510 9.33 -19.15 10.35
CA THR A 510 8.99 -18.46 11.61
C THR A 510 7.48 -18.29 11.77
N PHE A 511 6.77 -17.92 10.70
CA PHE A 511 5.32 -17.75 10.73
C PHE A 511 4.57 -19.09 10.77
N LYS A 512 5.08 -20.10 10.07
CA LYS A 512 4.49 -21.45 10.05
C LYS A 512 4.59 -22.12 11.42
N GLU A 513 5.67 -21.89 12.16
CA GLU A 513 5.94 -22.50 13.47
C GLU A 513 5.18 -21.83 14.64
N ARG A 514 4.54 -20.67 14.42
CA ARG A 514 3.90 -19.87 15.47
C ARG A 514 2.43 -19.62 15.15
N ASP A 515 1.54 -20.36 15.79
CA ASP A 515 0.09 -20.25 15.57
C ASP A 515 -0.47 -18.86 15.91
N PHE A 516 0.04 -18.23 16.98
CA PHE A 516 -0.36 -16.90 17.44
C PHE A 516 -0.02 -15.75 16.46
N VAL A 517 0.90 -15.99 15.51
CA VAL A 517 1.23 -15.01 14.47
C VAL A 517 0.20 -15.14 13.35
N LEU A 518 -0.56 -14.08 13.06
CA LEU A 518 -1.64 -14.13 12.07
C LEU A 518 -1.13 -14.46 10.65
N GLY A 519 0.13 -14.11 10.38
CA GLY A 519 0.80 -14.28 9.09
C GLY A 519 1.70 -13.08 8.81
N GLY A 520 1.95 -12.82 7.53
CA GLY A 520 2.71 -11.66 7.14
C GLY A 520 2.53 -11.23 5.69
N TYR A 521 2.90 -9.98 5.43
CA TYR A 521 2.91 -9.38 4.09
C TYR A 521 4.34 -9.15 3.64
N VAL A 522 4.75 -9.85 2.58
CA VAL A 522 6.04 -9.59 1.93
C VAL A 522 6.06 -8.14 1.46
N TRP A 523 7.08 -7.39 1.87
CA TRP A 523 7.40 -6.06 1.35
C TRP A 523 8.50 -6.21 0.30
N ALA A 524 8.19 -6.29 -0.98
CA ALA A 524 6.86 -6.17 -1.60
C ALA A 524 6.62 -7.26 -2.65
N MET A 525 5.41 -7.32 -3.22
CA MET A 525 5.14 -8.19 -4.37
C MET A 525 5.99 -7.80 -5.58
N PHE A 526 6.05 -6.49 -5.86
CA PHE A 526 6.73 -5.91 -7.00
C PHE A 526 7.76 -4.88 -6.53
N ASP A 527 8.88 -4.75 -7.23
CA ASP A 527 9.73 -3.56 -7.11
C ASP A 527 8.91 -2.32 -7.49
N PHE A 528 9.21 -1.17 -6.90
CA PHE A 528 8.42 0.04 -7.08
C PHE A 528 9.29 1.31 -7.05
N GLY A 529 8.75 2.42 -7.55
CA GLY A 529 9.42 3.70 -7.67
C GLY A 529 9.53 4.43 -6.32
N SER A 530 10.76 4.86 -6.02
CA SER A 530 11.07 5.71 -4.88
C SER A 530 12.15 6.70 -5.32
N GLU A 531 11.75 7.94 -5.62
CA GLU A 531 12.61 9.00 -6.19
C GLU A 531 13.91 9.25 -5.40
N ILE A 532 13.90 8.84 -4.13
CA ILE A 532 14.95 9.11 -3.16
C ILE A 532 15.94 7.96 -2.97
N ARG A 533 15.68 6.76 -3.52
CA ARG A 533 16.51 5.57 -3.35
C ARG A 533 17.69 5.58 -4.32
N ASN A 534 18.85 5.18 -3.83
CA ASN A 534 20.08 4.98 -4.60
C ASN A 534 20.93 3.90 -3.90
N GLU A 535 20.55 2.64 -4.07
CA GLU A 535 21.18 1.50 -3.41
C GLU A 535 21.07 0.25 -4.27
N GLY A 536 21.80 -0.82 -3.94
CA GLY A 536 21.69 -2.10 -4.67
C GLY A 536 22.10 -2.04 -6.15
N GLY A 537 22.75 -0.96 -6.59
CA GLY A 537 23.15 -0.74 -7.98
C GLY A 537 22.05 -0.19 -8.89
N GLU A 538 20.94 0.29 -8.32
CA GLU A 538 19.87 0.99 -9.04
C GLU A 538 19.49 2.30 -8.33
N LYS A 539 19.02 3.27 -9.11
CA LYS A 539 18.48 4.54 -8.61
C LYS A 539 16.96 4.57 -8.77
N GLY A 540 16.29 5.35 -7.94
CA GLY A 540 14.86 5.64 -8.08
C GLY A 540 13.93 4.47 -7.76
N ARG A 541 14.45 3.38 -7.16
CA ARG A 541 13.72 2.13 -6.99
C ARG A 541 13.94 1.53 -5.61
N ASN A 542 12.86 1.01 -5.04
CA ASN A 542 12.92 0.02 -3.97
C ASN A 542 12.90 -1.37 -4.61
N GLN A 543 13.90 -2.21 -4.30
CA GLN A 543 14.15 -3.46 -5.01
C GLN A 543 13.76 -4.71 -4.20
N LYS A 544 12.90 -4.56 -3.18
CA LYS A 544 12.49 -5.68 -2.32
C LYS A 544 11.46 -6.61 -2.96
N GLY A 545 10.96 -6.27 -4.15
CA GLY A 545 9.95 -7.04 -4.87
C GLY A 545 10.34 -8.50 -5.03
N LEU A 546 9.36 -9.40 -4.97
CA LEU A 546 9.49 -10.77 -5.48
C LEU A 546 9.50 -10.80 -7.02
N VAL A 547 8.97 -9.74 -7.64
CA VAL A 547 8.91 -9.55 -9.09
C VAL A 547 9.41 -8.14 -9.44
N THR A 548 10.07 -7.98 -10.58
CA THR A 548 10.54 -6.66 -11.03
C THR A 548 9.39 -5.69 -11.32
N ILE A 549 9.68 -4.38 -11.28
CA ILE A 549 8.71 -3.30 -11.45
C ILE A 549 7.96 -3.35 -12.80
N ASP A 550 8.56 -3.93 -13.83
CA ASP A 550 7.96 -4.16 -15.15
C ASP A 550 7.19 -5.48 -15.28
N ARG A 551 7.07 -6.24 -14.17
CA ARG A 551 6.39 -7.53 -14.04
C ARG A 551 6.99 -8.67 -14.88
N LYS A 552 8.22 -8.50 -15.42
CA LYS A 552 8.83 -9.49 -16.32
C LYS A 552 9.64 -10.57 -15.63
N VAL A 553 10.37 -10.22 -14.56
CA VAL A 553 11.26 -11.16 -13.87
C VAL A 553 10.69 -11.51 -12.52
N LYS A 554 10.26 -12.76 -12.36
CA LYS A 554 9.98 -13.39 -11.06
C LYS A 554 11.31 -13.85 -10.47
N LYS A 555 11.72 -13.23 -9.35
CA LYS A 555 12.94 -13.56 -8.61
C LYS A 555 12.80 -14.92 -7.95
N ASP A 556 13.89 -15.55 -7.52
CA ASP A 556 13.80 -16.90 -6.97
C ASP A 556 12.93 -16.97 -5.70
N ALA A 557 12.90 -15.91 -4.90
CA ALA A 557 12.03 -15.79 -3.73
C ALA A 557 10.52 -15.86 -4.08
N PHE A 558 10.11 -15.48 -5.30
CA PHE A 558 8.73 -15.69 -5.78
C PHE A 558 8.38 -17.17 -5.76
N TYR A 559 9.25 -18.01 -6.31
CA TYR A 559 9.02 -19.46 -6.39
C TYR A 559 9.14 -20.12 -5.03
N LEU A 560 9.96 -19.59 -4.12
CA LEU A 560 9.98 -20.06 -2.73
C LEU A 560 8.63 -19.83 -2.05
N CYS A 561 8.08 -18.61 -2.13
CA CYS A 561 6.73 -18.33 -1.64
C CYS A 561 5.68 -19.23 -2.31
N LYS A 562 5.76 -19.41 -3.63
CA LYS A 562 4.88 -20.34 -4.38
C LYS A 562 4.94 -21.76 -3.82
N ALA A 563 6.12 -22.26 -3.47
CA ALA A 563 6.30 -23.59 -2.87
C ALA A 563 5.69 -23.70 -1.46
N TYR A 564 5.61 -22.60 -0.70
CA TYR A 564 4.94 -22.58 0.60
C TYR A 564 3.42 -22.44 0.50
N TRP A 565 2.91 -21.71 -0.51
CA TRP A 565 1.52 -21.24 -0.49
C TRP A 565 0.63 -21.87 -1.55
N SER A 566 1.17 -22.13 -2.75
CA SER A 566 0.37 -22.59 -3.88
C SER A 566 0.02 -24.07 -3.80
N LYS A 567 -1.21 -24.39 -4.19
CA LYS A 567 -1.69 -25.76 -4.41
C LYS A 567 -1.31 -26.31 -5.79
N GLU A 568 -0.86 -25.45 -6.71
CA GLU A 568 -0.38 -25.84 -8.03
C GLU A 568 0.98 -26.54 -7.88
N LEU A 569 1.07 -27.81 -8.28
CA LEU A 569 2.29 -28.60 -8.19
C LEU A 569 3.32 -28.10 -9.21
N PHE A 570 4.56 -27.86 -8.76
CA PHE A 570 5.64 -27.39 -9.62
C PHE A 570 7.02 -27.73 -9.05
N VAL A 571 8.05 -27.59 -9.88
CA VAL A 571 9.46 -27.61 -9.47
C VAL A 571 10.21 -26.49 -10.18
N LYS A 572 11.15 -25.85 -9.49
CA LYS A 572 12.00 -24.78 -10.04
C LYS A 572 13.44 -24.92 -9.54
N LEU A 573 14.40 -24.86 -10.46
CA LEU A 573 15.82 -24.67 -10.14
C LEU A 573 16.07 -23.18 -9.86
N ALA A 574 16.59 -22.88 -8.67
CA ALA A 574 17.01 -21.54 -8.30
C ALA A 574 18.43 -21.23 -8.80
N GLY A 575 18.77 -19.95 -8.90
CA GLY A 575 20.07 -19.47 -9.37
C GLY A 575 20.24 -19.55 -10.87
N SER A 576 19.15 -19.56 -11.65
CA SER A 576 19.21 -19.64 -13.12
C SER A 576 19.84 -18.39 -13.78
N ARG A 577 19.94 -17.28 -13.03
CA ARG A 577 20.64 -16.04 -13.43
C ARG A 577 22.10 -16.01 -12.98
N PHE A 578 22.49 -16.87 -12.02
CA PHE A 578 23.87 -17.14 -11.64
C PHE A 578 24.53 -18.17 -12.58
N VAL A 579 24.53 -17.83 -13.87
CA VAL A 579 24.97 -18.69 -14.98
C VAL A 579 26.46 -19.02 -14.89
N ASN A 580 27.33 -18.02 -14.75
CA ASN A 580 28.78 -18.21 -14.79
C ASN A 580 29.34 -18.55 -13.41
N ARG A 581 29.72 -19.81 -13.21
CA ARG A 581 30.21 -20.31 -11.91
C ARG A 581 31.67 -20.71 -11.99
N HIS A 582 32.53 -20.14 -11.13
CA HIS A 582 33.96 -20.43 -11.16
C HIS A 582 34.38 -21.56 -10.22
N LYS A 583 33.54 -21.93 -9.24
CA LYS A 583 33.80 -23.07 -8.35
C LYS A 583 33.44 -24.39 -9.04
N GLU A 584 34.21 -25.44 -8.79
CA GLU A 584 33.92 -26.80 -9.28
C GLU A 584 32.67 -27.40 -8.64
N LEU A 585 32.59 -27.27 -7.31
CA LEU A 585 31.52 -27.76 -6.48
C LEU A 585 30.56 -26.62 -6.18
N ASN A 586 29.29 -26.86 -6.38
CA ASN A 586 28.25 -25.85 -6.34
C ASN A 586 27.05 -26.37 -5.57
N ASP A 587 26.52 -25.57 -4.65
CA ASP A 587 25.22 -25.85 -4.07
C ASP A 587 24.12 -25.47 -5.08
N ILE A 588 23.15 -26.36 -5.25
CA ILE A 588 21.99 -26.17 -6.13
C ILE A 588 20.73 -26.23 -5.29
N ALA A 589 19.97 -25.13 -5.29
CA ALA A 589 18.69 -25.06 -4.62
C ALA A 589 17.54 -25.40 -5.58
N VAL A 590 16.60 -26.21 -5.12
CA VAL A 590 15.36 -26.55 -5.81
C VAL A 590 14.18 -26.08 -4.97
N LEU A 591 13.27 -25.33 -5.58
CA LEU A 591 12.07 -24.76 -4.97
C LEU A 591 10.86 -25.55 -5.48
N SER A 592 10.12 -26.20 -4.58
CA SER A 592 9.00 -27.07 -4.97
C SER A 592 8.11 -27.42 -3.79
N ASN A 593 6.80 -27.57 -4.04
CA ASN A 593 5.83 -28.17 -3.12
C ASN A 593 5.73 -29.71 -3.24
N LEU A 594 6.53 -30.33 -4.12
CA LEU A 594 6.68 -31.78 -4.22
C LEU A 594 7.83 -32.27 -3.32
N SER A 595 7.75 -33.52 -2.85
CA SER A 595 8.74 -34.07 -1.91
C SER A 595 9.84 -34.91 -2.58
N ASN A 596 9.51 -35.69 -3.61
CA ASN A 596 10.49 -36.52 -4.32
C ASN A 596 11.10 -35.73 -5.48
N ILE A 597 12.41 -35.46 -5.40
CA ILE A 597 13.17 -34.64 -6.35
C ILE A 597 14.42 -35.41 -6.80
N LYS A 598 14.64 -35.49 -8.11
CA LYS A 598 15.87 -36.00 -8.74
C LYS A 598 16.59 -34.89 -9.48
N LEU A 599 17.88 -34.72 -9.22
CA LEU A 599 18.73 -33.77 -9.94
C LEU A 599 19.65 -34.50 -10.92
N TYR A 600 19.71 -34.02 -12.15
CA TYR A 600 20.58 -34.52 -13.20
C TYR A 600 21.51 -33.40 -13.67
N VAL A 601 22.77 -33.75 -13.96
CA VAL A 601 23.77 -32.89 -14.62
C VAL A 601 24.25 -33.61 -15.87
N ASN A 602 24.12 -32.98 -17.03
CA ASN A 602 24.50 -33.55 -18.34
C ASN A 602 23.94 -34.96 -18.53
N ASP A 603 22.61 -35.10 -18.32
CA ASP A 603 21.84 -36.35 -18.39
C ASP A 603 22.23 -37.46 -17.40
N LYS A 604 23.12 -37.18 -16.44
CA LYS A 604 23.52 -38.12 -15.39
C LYS A 604 22.83 -37.75 -14.08
N LEU A 605 22.17 -38.73 -13.45
CA LEU A 605 21.60 -38.58 -12.12
C LEU A 605 22.71 -38.28 -11.12
N VAL A 606 22.58 -37.15 -10.41
CA VAL A 606 23.51 -36.75 -9.35
C VAL A 606 23.00 -37.29 -8.01
N GLU A 607 21.75 -37.02 -7.67
CA GLU A 607 21.17 -37.37 -6.38
C GLU A 607 19.63 -37.38 -6.47
N GLU A 608 19.00 -38.20 -5.63
CA GLU A 608 17.56 -38.22 -5.37
C GLU A 608 17.33 -37.87 -3.90
N ILE A 609 16.47 -36.89 -3.64
CA ILE A 609 16.09 -36.44 -2.29
C ILE A 609 14.59 -36.60 -2.12
N ASN A 610 14.18 -37.13 -0.96
CA ASN A 610 12.79 -37.13 -0.52
C ASN A 610 12.65 -36.23 0.71
N CYS A 611 12.13 -35.01 0.52
CA CYS A 611 12.03 -34.00 1.57
C CYS A 611 10.83 -33.07 1.34
N SER A 612 10.01 -32.86 2.37
CA SER A 612 8.83 -31.99 2.30
C SER A 612 9.13 -30.49 2.40
N GLU A 613 10.37 -30.12 2.75
CA GLU A 613 10.78 -28.71 2.89
C GLU A 613 10.66 -27.97 1.55
N PRO A 614 10.03 -26.78 1.46
CA PRO A 614 9.80 -26.09 0.19
C PRO A 614 11.08 -25.78 -0.61
N MET A 615 12.20 -25.54 0.09
CA MET A 615 13.53 -25.38 -0.49
C MET A 615 14.39 -26.61 -0.17
N LYS A 616 14.86 -27.30 -1.20
CA LYS A 616 15.80 -28.42 -1.12
C LYS A 616 17.17 -27.96 -1.60
N ARG A 617 18.24 -28.50 -1.04
CA ARG A 617 19.63 -28.18 -1.43
C ARG A 617 20.39 -29.46 -1.75
N PHE A 618 20.91 -29.52 -2.98
CA PHE A 618 21.89 -30.50 -3.43
C PHE A 618 23.27 -29.89 -3.20
N LYS A 619 24.07 -30.51 -2.36
CA LYS A 619 25.39 -29.98 -1.96
C LYS A 619 26.48 -30.50 -2.88
N ASP A 620 27.51 -29.67 -3.06
CA ASP A 620 28.73 -30.06 -3.75
C ASP A 620 28.50 -30.65 -5.16
N VAL A 621 27.50 -30.13 -5.89
CA VAL A 621 27.22 -30.56 -7.26
C VAL A 621 28.38 -30.16 -8.16
N LYS A 622 29.03 -31.16 -8.74
CA LYS A 622 30.20 -30.97 -9.61
C LYS A 622 29.78 -30.51 -11.01
N LEU A 623 30.36 -29.41 -11.47
CA LEU A 623 30.22 -28.91 -12.84
C LEU A 623 31.50 -29.17 -13.65
N GLU A 624 31.35 -29.58 -14.91
CA GLU A 624 32.46 -29.69 -15.88
C GLU A 624 32.80 -28.31 -16.45
N LEU A 625 34.07 -28.05 -16.81
CA LEU A 625 34.46 -26.78 -17.41
C LEU A 625 33.69 -26.53 -18.71
N GLY A 626 33.10 -25.35 -18.87
CA GLY A 626 32.19 -25.04 -19.98
C GLY A 626 30.71 -25.23 -19.59
N GLN A 627 29.88 -25.54 -20.57
CA GLN A 627 28.43 -25.61 -20.41
C GLN A 627 28.00 -26.89 -19.67
N ASN A 628 27.08 -26.75 -18.72
CA ASN A 628 26.44 -27.84 -17.99
C ASN A 628 24.92 -27.66 -18.04
N THR A 629 24.20 -28.71 -18.44
CA THR A 629 22.74 -28.75 -18.39
C THR A 629 22.31 -29.38 -17.08
N LEU A 630 21.55 -28.63 -16.28
CA LEU A 630 20.95 -29.11 -15.05
C LEU A 630 19.47 -29.32 -15.27
N LYS A 631 19.00 -30.55 -15.05
CA LYS A 631 17.59 -30.92 -15.13
C LYS A 631 17.13 -31.41 -13.77
N VAL A 632 15.96 -30.96 -13.33
CA VAL A 632 15.30 -31.49 -12.15
C VAL A 632 14.02 -32.21 -12.56
N GLU A 633 13.75 -33.35 -11.93
CA GLU A 633 12.49 -34.07 -12.04
C GLU A 633 11.88 -34.17 -10.64
N ALA A 634 10.61 -33.78 -10.52
CA ALA A 634 9.83 -33.91 -9.30
C ALA A 634 8.61 -34.79 -9.55
N TYR A 635 8.27 -35.63 -8.58
CA TYR A 635 7.24 -36.65 -8.73
C TYR A 635 6.10 -36.41 -7.74
N ASP A 636 4.86 -36.41 -8.23
CA ASP A 636 3.67 -36.40 -7.37
C ASP A 636 3.31 -37.81 -6.89
N VAL A 637 2.25 -37.90 -6.06
CA VAL A 637 1.76 -39.17 -5.51
C VAL A 637 1.23 -40.15 -6.55
N ASN A 638 0.92 -39.67 -7.77
CA ASN A 638 0.44 -40.45 -8.89
C ASN A 638 1.56 -40.77 -9.89
N SER A 639 2.82 -40.46 -9.55
CA SER A 639 3.99 -40.61 -10.43
C SER A 639 3.96 -39.72 -11.68
N ASN A 640 3.17 -38.63 -11.67
CA ASN A 640 3.31 -37.59 -12.70
C ASN A 640 4.63 -36.84 -12.48
N ILE A 641 5.30 -36.51 -13.59
CA ILE A 641 6.62 -35.89 -13.59
C ILE A 641 6.48 -34.40 -13.89
N TYR A 642 7.11 -33.58 -13.05
CA TYR A 642 7.27 -32.15 -13.22
C TYR A 642 8.74 -31.86 -13.43
N THR A 643 9.09 -31.00 -14.38
CA THR A 643 10.49 -30.76 -14.73
C THR A 643 10.81 -29.28 -14.86
N ASP A 644 12.02 -28.91 -14.48
CA ASP A 644 12.64 -27.62 -14.82
C ASP A 644 14.07 -27.86 -15.28
N GLU A 645 14.59 -26.96 -16.09
CA GLU A 645 15.94 -27.06 -16.64
C GLU A 645 16.62 -25.69 -16.61
N MET A 646 17.92 -25.68 -16.33
CA MET A 646 18.76 -24.49 -16.50
C MET A 646 20.12 -24.87 -17.04
N ILE A 647 20.77 -23.90 -17.70
CA ILE A 647 22.13 -24.03 -18.19
C ILE A 647 23.05 -23.19 -17.28
N LEU A 648 24.10 -23.82 -16.77
CA LEU A 648 25.17 -23.18 -16.03
C LEU A 648 26.49 -23.33 -16.78
N ASN A 649 27.34 -22.33 -16.73
CA ASN A 649 28.66 -22.35 -17.33
C ASN A 649 29.73 -22.36 -16.24
N ARG A 650 30.50 -23.45 -16.12
CA ARG A 650 31.69 -23.42 -15.29
C ARG A 650 32.78 -22.66 -16.03
N VAL A 651 33.24 -21.57 -15.44
CA VAL A 651 34.29 -20.68 -15.98
C VAL A 651 35.55 -20.76 -15.11
N SER A 652 36.70 -20.31 -15.63
CA SER A 652 37.97 -20.34 -14.90
C SER A 652 38.11 -19.18 -13.91
N GLU A 653 37.42 -18.06 -14.15
CA GLU A 653 37.53 -16.83 -13.37
C GLU A 653 36.15 -16.35 -12.92
N MET A 654 36.13 -15.58 -11.83
CA MET A 654 34.92 -15.01 -11.27
C MET A 654 34.34 -13.93 -12.20
N ASP A 655 33.02 -13.96 -12.43
CA ASP A 655 32.32 -12.94 -13.20
C ASP A 655 32.04 -11.69 -12.34
N ALA A 656 32.79 -10.62 -12.60
CA ALA A 656 32.69 -9.39 -11.82
C ALA A 656 31.31 -8.71 -11.90
N ARG A 657 30.46 -9.06 -12.88
CA ARG A 657 29.11 -8.48 -13.02
C ARG A 657 28.14 -8.92 -11.92
N TYR A 658 28.44 -10.02 -11.23
CA TYR A 658 27.63 -10.54 -10.12
C TYR A 658 27.90 -9.86 -8.79
N ILE A 659 28.94 -9.03 -8.72
CA ILE A 659 29.37 -8.38 -7.49
C ILE A 659 28.99 -6.92 -7.59
N LEU A 660 28.27 -6.43 -6.59
CA LEU A 660 28.03 -5.00 -6.46
C LEU A 660 29.39 -4.31 -6.29
N PRO A 661 29.79 -3.40 -7.19
CA PRO A 661 31.02 -2.65 -7.00
C PRO A 661 30.92 -1.93 -5.66
N LYS A 662 31.90 -2.14 -4.77
CA LYS A 662 32.00 -1.31 -3.58
C LYS A 662 32.14 0.12 -4.08
N GLN A 663 31.20 1.00 -3.74
CA GLN A 663 31.50 2.42 -3.81
C GLN A 663 32.80 2.61 -3.03
N GLU A 664 33.77 3.33 -3.60
CA GLU A 664 34.93 3.73 -2.83
C GLU A 664 34.37 4.41 -1.58
N GLU A 665 34.44 3.72 -0.44
CA GLU A 665 34.43 4.42 0.84
C GLU A 665 35.54 5.43 0.67
N THR A 666 35.17 6.71 0.62
CA THR A 666 36.13 7.79 0.76
C THR A 666 36.97 7.43 1.98
N LYS A 667 38.20 6.95 1.71
CA LYS A 667 39.18 6.67 2.75
C LYS A 667 39.29 7.96 3.54
N HIS A 668 38.86 7.90 4.80
CA HIS A 668 38.56 9.02 5.70
C HIS A 668 37.12 9.56 5.66
N VAL A 669 36.13 8.72 5.99
CA VAL A 669 35.01 9.25 6.79
C VAL A 669 35.53 9.37 8.22
N THR A 670 36.22 10.48 8.52
CA THR A 670 36.31 10.98 9.89
C THR A 670 34.87 11.08 10.37
N ASN A 671 34.48 10.34 11.41
CA ASN A 671 33.11 10.46 11.89
C ASN A 671 32.84 11.95 12.17
N TRP A 672 31.73 12.50 11.70
CA TRP A 672 31.50 13.95 11.75
C TRP A 672 31.61 14.54 13.17
N PHE A 673 31.48 13.67 14.18
CA PHE A 673 31.63 13.99 15.60
C PHE A 673 33.06 13.86 16.17
N GLU A 674 34.01 13.24 15.46
CA GLU A 674 35.43 13.14 15.87
C GLU A 674 36.14 14.50 15.91
N LYS A 675 35.52 15.55 15.33
CA LYS A 675 35.95 16.95 15.49
C LYS A 675 35.61 17.55 16.87
N PHE A 676 34.83 16.84 17.69
CA PHE A 676 34.46 17.27 19.05
C PHE A 676 35.20 16.43 20.10
N ASP A 677 35.63 17.08 21.18
CA ASP A 677 36.23 16.39 22.32
C ASP A 677 35.13 15.65 23.11
N LEU A 678 35.23 14.31 23.15
CA LEU A 678 34.28 13.41 23.81
C LEU A 678 34.84 12.81 25.11
N SER A 679 35.99 13.30 25.60
CA SER A 679 36.68 12.72 26.76
C SER A 679 35.98 12.97 28.10
N GLU A 680 35.03 13.91 28.17
CA GLU A 680 34.22 14.21 29.35
C GLU A 680 32.74 13.86 29.12
N VAL A 681 32.32 12.66 29.58
CA VAL A 681 30.89 12.31 29.64
C VAL A 681 30.23 13.08 30.79
N LYS A 682 29.61 14.21 30.48
CA LYS A 682 28.88 15.04 31.46
C LYS A 682 27.45 14.52 31.63
N GLU A 683 26.99 14.44 32.87
CA GLU A 683 25.60 14.11 33.19
C GLU A 683 24.66 15.17 32.58
N ILE A 684 23.59 14.73 31.91
CA ILE A 684 22.62 15.61 31.26
C ILE A 684 21.71 16.20 32.34
N VAL A 685 21.97 17.45 32.73
CA VAL A 685 21.09 18.23 33.60
C VAL A 685 20.19 19.11 32.74
N VAL A 686 18.89 19.11 32.98
CA VAL A 686 17.92 19.99 32.30
C VAL A 686 17.52 21.10 33.27
N LYS A 687 17.78 22.37 32.91
CA LYS A 687 17.42 23.53 33.72
C LYS A 687 16.06 24.04 33.27
N GLU A 688 15.14 24.17 34.21
CA GLU A 688 13.81 24.71 33.94
C GLU A 688 13.91 26.14 33.36
N GLY A 689 13.15 26.42 32.29
CA GLY A 689 13.20 27.69 31.57
C GLY A 689 14.34 27.86 30.57
N TYR A 690 15.14 26.82 30.30
CA TYR A 690 16.23 26.86 29.32
C TYR A 690 16.03 25.83 28.20
N TYR A 691 16.69 26.07 27.05
CA TYR A 691 16.73 25.10 25.95
C TYR A 691 17.54 23.85 26.33
N SER A 692 17.17 22.71 25.76
CA SER A 692 17.80 21.42 26.04
C SER A 692 17.78 20.53 24.80
N ILE A 693 18.50 19.41 24.85
CA ILE A 693 18.45 18.39 23.79
C ILE A 693 17.08 17.72 23.64
N TYR A 694 16.15 17.95 24.57
CA TYR A 694 14.78 17.44 24.55
C TYR A 694 13.80 18.37 23.84
N ASP A 695 14.19 19.61 23.56
CA ASP A 695 13.36 20.53 22.76
C ASP A 695 13.38 20.12 21.28
N SER A 696 12.26 20.36 20.58
CA SER A 696 12.20 20.10 19.14
C SER A 696 13.15 21.02 18.39
N VAL A 697 13.67 20.55 17.26
CA VAL A 697 14.59 21.35 16.45
C VAL A 697 13.92 22.63 15.95
N GLU A 698 12.61 22.62 15.64
CA GLU A 698 11.86 23.84 15.29
C GLU A 698 11.87 24.86 16.45
N LYS A 699 11.70 24.43 17.71
CA LYS A 699 11.82 25.32 18.88
C LYS A 699 13.23 25.88 19.03
N LEU A 700 14.27 25.07 18.79
CA LEU A 700 15.65 25.59 18.80
C LEU A 700 15.84 26.68 17.73
N TYR A 701 15.09 26.64 16.63
CA TYR A 701 15.15 27.62 15.56
C TYR A 701 14.41 28.93 15.86
N GLU A 702 13.56 28.97 16.90
CA GLU A 702 12.90 30.20 17.37
C GLU A 702 13.88 31.17 18.05
N ASN A 703 15.03 30.66 18.54
CA ASN A 703 16.09 31.46 19.14
C ASN A 703 17.41 31.34 18.36
N GLU A 704 17.99 32.46 17.92
CA GLU A 704 19.20 32.44 17.08
C GLU A 704 20.42 31.79 17.77
N GLN A 705 20.53 31.86 19.11
CA GLN A 705 21.63 31.20 19.83
C GLN A 705 21.42 29.68 19.86
N ALA A 706 20.20 29.21 20.16
CA ALA A 706 19.89 27.78 20.18
C ALA A 706 20.00 27.15 18.78
N LYS A 707 19.57 27.88 17.75
CA LYS A 707 19.74 27.53 16.33
C LYS A 707 21.21 27.42 15.94
N ALA A 708 22.05 28.36 16.39
CA ALA A 708 23.49 28.32 16.12
C ALA A 708 24.13 27.08 16.76
N VAL A 709 23.74 26.72 17.99
CA VAL A 709 24.16 25.47 18.63
C VAL A 709 23.73 24.27 17.80
N PHE A 710 22.47 24.19 17.35
CA PHE A 710 22.03 23.09 16.50
C PHE A 710 22.84 23.00 15.19
N LYS A 711 23.00 24.11 14.46
CA LYS A 711 23.74 24.15 13.19
C LYS A 711 25.23 23.82 13.33
N LYS A 712 25.84 24.12 14.48
CA LYS A 712 27.22 23.74 14.80
C LYS A 712 27.43 22.23 14.73
N PHE A 713 26.47 21.45 15.23
CA PHE A 713 26.55 19.98 15.24
C PHE A 713 25.90 19.35 14.01
N PHE A 714 24.78 19.89 13.53
CA PHE A 714 23.89 19.24 12.55
C PHE A 714 23.60 20.10 11.32
N GLY A 715 24.49 21.03 10.95
CA GLY A 715 24.27 21.98 9.85
C GLY A 715 23.94 21.34 8.50
N GLU A 716 24.61 20.26 8.12
CA GLU A 716 24.33 19.52 6.87
C GLU A 716 22.97 18.81 6.95
N THR A 717 22.70 18.10 8.05
CA THR A 717 21.42 17.46 8.32
C THR A 717 20.26 18.44 8.28
N ALA A 718 20.45 19.67 8.77
CA ALA A 718 19.43 20.71 8.77
C ALA A 718 18.96 21.11 7.36
N GLU A 719 19.84 21.00 6.35
CA GLU A 719 19.53 21.43 4.99
C GLU A 719 18.83 20.33 4.18
N GLU A 720 18.83 19.09 4.65
CA GLU A 720 18.14 17.97 4.01
C GLU A 720 16.61 18.19 3.98
N PRO A 721 15.95 18.10 2.80
CA PRO A 721 14.50 18.30 2.70
C PRO A 721 13.67 17.38 3.59
N ARG A 722 14.07 16.12 3.77
CA ARG A 722 13.39 15.18 4.68
C ARG A 722 13.52 15.58 6.13
N PHE A 723 14.67 16.15 6.52
CA PHE A 723 14.85 16.60 7.89
C PHE A 723 14.00 17.82 8.18
N LYS A 724 13.86 18.74 7.21
CA LYS A 724 13.02 19.95 7.34
C LYS A 724 11.58 19.64 7.75
N VAL A 725 10.97 18.58 7.21
CA VAL A 725 9.61 18.17 7.61
C VAL A 725 9.54 17.53 9.00
N MET A 726 10.66 17.03 9.54
CA MET A 726 10.73 16.43 10.88
C MET A 726 11.10 17.44 11.98
N MET A 727 11.62 18.62 11.65
CA MET A 727 12.15 19.57 12.64
C MET A 727 11.16 19.92 13.77
N GLY A 728 9.87 20.03 13.44
CA GLY A 728 8.81 20.31 14.43
C GLY A 728 8.52 19.14 15.39
N LEU A 729 8.96 17.94 15.05
CA LEU A 729 8.66 16.70 15.76
C LEU A 729 9.86 16.12 16.51
N ILE A 730 11.05 16.28 15.95
CA ILE A 730 12.27 15.62 16.41
C ILE A 730 13.07 16.52 17.35
N SER A 731 13.65 15.95 18.40
CA SER A 731 14.64 16.57 19.27
C SER A 731 16.03 15.98 19.03
N ILE A 732 17.10 16.59 19.55
CA ILE A 732 18.46 16.05 19.42
C ILE A 732 18.59 14.70 20.14
N GLU A 733 17.93 14.55 21.29
CA GLU A 733 17.83 13.26 21.98
C GLU A 733 17.08 12.22 21.13
N GLY A 734 15.98 12.62 20.50
CA GLY A 734 15.23 11.77 19.57
C GLY A 734 16.05 11.35 18.35
N MET A 735 16.90 12.23 17.82
CA MET A 735 17.86 11.90 16.76
C MET A 735 18.84 10.81 17.22
N SER A 736 19.33 10.89 18.47
CA SER A 736 20.33 9.93 18.97
C SER A 736 19.84 8.49 19.10
N LYS A 737 18.53 8.32 19.27
CA LYS A 737 17.88 7.00 19.31
C LYS A 737 17.79 6.33 17.93
N ARG A 738 18.11 7.04 16.84
CA ARG A 738 18.02 6.50 15.48
C ARG A 738 19.38 6.24 14.90
N SER A 739 19.56 5.01 14.40
CA SER A 739 20.79 4.56 13.77
C SER A 739 21.23 5.43 12.59
N MET A 740 20.30 6.08 11.89
CA MET A 740 20.59 6.95 10.75
C MET A 740 21.43 8.18 11.10
N PHE A 741 21.29 8.75 12.32
CA PHE A 741 22.02 9.96 12.70
C PHE A 741 23.38 9.66 13.35
N ARG A 742 23.60 8.43 13.82
CA ARG A 742 24.86 7.96 14.42
C ARG A 742 25.42 8.93 15.48
N ILE A 743 24.56 9.47 16.34
CA ILE A 743 24.96 10.41 17.40
C ILE A 743 25.46 9.61 18.61
N PRO A 744 26.73 9.76 19.02
CA PRO A 744 27.23 9.15 20.25
C PRO A 744 26.52 9.71 21.48
N LYS A 745 26.30 8.90 22.51
CA LYS A 745 25.64 9.35 23.75
C LYS A 745 26.47 10.43 24.46
N GLU A 746 27.78 10.34 24.36
CA GLU A 746 28.76 11.24 24.96
C GLU A 746 28.62 12.67 24.40
N LEU A 747 28.24 12.79 23.13
CA LEU A 747 28.03 14.09 22.47
C LEU A 747 26.78 14.81 23.00
N LEU A 748 25.77 14.08 23.48
CA LEU A 748 24.52 14.65 23.98
C LEU A 748 24.72 15.54 25.19
N GLY A 749 25.60 15.15 26.11
CA GLY A 749 25.94 15.96 27.29
C GLY A 749 26.57 17.30 26.89
N GLY A 750 27.48 17.29 25.92
CA GLY A 750 28.12 18.50 25.38
C GLY A 750 27.11 19.45 24.72
N ILE A 751 26.26 18.92 23.84
CA ILE A 751 25.23 19.71 23.16
C ILE A 751 24.23 20.29 24.18
N ASN A 752 23.81 19.49 25.16
CA ASN A 752 22.86 19.95 26.17
C ASN A 752 23.44 21.08 27.02
N ASN A 753 24.73 21.04 27.38
CA ASN A 753 25.35 22.12 28.15
C ASN A 753 25.38 23.45 27.38
N GLU A 754 25.60 23.42 26.07
CA GLU A 754 25.54 24.63 25.22
C GLU A 754 24.10 25.17 25.09
N LEU A 755 23.10 24.29 25.04
CA LEU A 755 21.68 24.71 24.99
C LEU A 755 21.17 25.21 26.35
N ASN A 756 21.57 24.55 27.43
CA ASN A 756 21.00 24.71 28.78
C ASN A 756 21.48 25.97 29.53
N VAL A 757 22.18 26.86 28.83
CA VAL A 757 22.50 28.23 29.26
C VAL A 757 21.71 29.30 28.50
N ILE A 758 20.93 28.90 27.49
CA ILE A 758 20.09 29.77 26.67
C ILE A 758 18.66 29.75 27.24
N PRO A 759 18.14 30.86 27.77
CA PRO A 759 16.79 30.92 28.31
C PRO A 759 15.74 30.80 27.19
N LYS A 760 14.61 30.15 27.50
CA LYS A 760 13.39 30.18 26.70
C LYS A 760 12.65 31.49 27.01
N GLU A 761 12.26 32.21 25.96
CA GLU A 761 11.46 33.44 26.09
C GLU A 761 9.99 33.15 26.42
#